data_AF-A0AA39YSG2-F1
#
_entry.id   AF-A0AA39YSG2-F1
#
_cell.length_a   1.000
_cell.length_b   1.000
_cell.length_c   1.000
_cell.angle_alpha   90.00
_cell.angle_beta   90.00
_cell.angle_gamma   90.00
#
_symmetry.space_group_name_H-M   'P 1'
#
loop_
_entity.id
_entity.type
_entity.pdbx_description
1 polymer ?
#
loop_
_entity_poly.entity_id
_entity_poly.type
_entity_poly.pdbx_seq_one_letter_code
_entity_poly.pdbx_strand_id
1 'polypeptide(L)'
;MSKTTSRLRKSGQFSLTTEDPNPSGSSVAPPPAYTPQLDATEGPDNEPVNITAAFEKLSLANPTPSYFPTADACLAHLKLLFALQSLKEDVGYTDGLWGLWDSRAGPINHSERSVEERAKDPQLRVLSQIREKRWALFVARAVDRYEAWWRSFPGQPLSEGDMLATASDKYINFTNDGNPPLIPWSEEMLPPLDVLMVWHTHMLNPRSFLEDTMLAGFRALWHTGMPWDLIHKAIDTDFAYNVSDDGKALWCAKTGLSWENVDDPLIKPMKCPRCSIPIQVPWTTCGIPEDVTSDGVPDLTGNGYGDGNLQYRCPKCFIVICKELLSVAKFVADTWALLAPVSRPMPGTILSPTTGKPETAPTDDVSRARVPRTFPNRLLKSGWNQIRTKVIETITSGRIAQPTMHNIKSDIEGIFRERDSIRYIDSVLTVPTSGKYRLNPVARICIRKMMSRYWENFSPFALDLSGAVMRQGVFVEKMYRLDWLHSPSARDTMDRLRTKYNRFIEIMAANPNKVAVPTLDVDLAWHTHQLSPSAYYQFVVSRTARFIDHDDKIDENALDRHFEWTSKEYQDRYGEVYSECTCWYCESIRSTLINPMGKILGISNQEKVSESFHASGAAKLCPPSNSAHISSHNSVKAHHDPMAPTSLSRMVQRQMAELQRKRLDAAYAKAQKRAAKKGRTIPPRKDYYDHWGYPFAVYGAFAYAMWWTPGMYYGAYPGYIAACGGGSTGACANGTCGGGVAAGACGTPGVSTYPVCWVYA
;
A
#
# COMPACT_ATOMS: atom_id res chain seq x y z
N MET A 1 6.31 -35.08 -63.64
CA MET A 1 6.32 -36.55 -63.89
C MET A 1 6.33 -37.28 -62.55
N SER A 2 5.68 -38.44 -62.42
CA SER A 2 5.64 -39.38 -61.25
C SER A 2 5.37 -38.79 -59.84
N LYS A 3 4.39 -39.21 -59.02
CA LYS A 3 3.42 -40.33 -58.96
C LYS A 3 3.98 -41.77 -58.83
N THR A 4 4.10 -42.27 -57.59
CA THR A 4 3.83 -43.68 -57.14
C THR A 4 3.69 -43.66 -55.59
N THR A 5 2.72 -44.21 -54.83
CA THR A 5 1.41 -44.90 -54.99
C THR A 5 1.25 -46.41 -54.70
N SER A 6 1.65 -46.89 -53.50
CA SER A 6 1.15 -48.13 -52.85
C SER A 6 0.84 -47.85 -51.35
N ARG A 7 -0.15 -48.42 -50.62
CA ARG A 7 -0.93 -49.70 -50.63
C ARG A 7 -0.14 -50.91 -50.06
N LEU A 8 -0.67 -51.80 -49.19
CA LEU A 8 -2.04 -51.96 -48.62
C LEU A 8 -2.12 -52.94 -47.40
N ARG A 9 -2.98 -52.63 -46.41
CA ARG A 9 -3.91 -53.55 -45.66
C ARG A 9 -3.46 -54.47 -44.49
N LYS A 10 -4.52 -54.86 -43.74
CA LYS A 10 -4.69 -55.82 -42.62
C LYS A 10 -4.18 -55.35 -41.23
N SER A 11 -4.92 -55.34 -40.11
CA SER A 11 -6.19 -55.94 -39.60
C SER A 11 -6.05 -57.20 -38.73
N GLY A 12 -6.40 -57.09 -37.44
CA GLY A 12 -6.57 -58.21 -36.50
C GLY A 12 -6.53 -57.73 -35.04
N GLN A 13 -7.56 -58.08 -34.24
CA GLN A 13 -7.66 -57.74 -32.81
C GLN A 13 -6.71 -58.60 -31.97
N PHE A 14 -6.31 -58.14 -30.78
CA PHE A 14 -6.14 -59.01 -29.61
C PHE A 14 -6.58 -58.31 -28.31
N SER A 15 -6.67 -59.08 -27.22
CA SER A 15 -7.48 -58.78 -26.03
C SER A 15 -6.83 -57.88 -24.98
N LEU A 16 -7.68 -57.31 -24.12
CA LEU A 16 -7.35 -56.81 -22.79
C LEU A 16 -6.57 -57.84 -21.96
N THR A 17 -5.56 -57.36 -21.23
CA THR A 17 -5.15 -57.83 -19.89
C THR A 17 -4.48 -56.66 -19.16
N THR A 18 -4.47 -56.70 -17.82
CA THR A 18 -4.08 -55.59 -16.94
C THR A 18 -2.72 -55.79 -16.30
N GLU A 19 -1.89 -54.74 -16.22
CA GLU A 19 -0.82 -54.62 -15.22
C GLU A 19 -0.43 -53.14 -15.02
N ASP A 20 0.01 -52.78 -13.80
CA ASP A 20 0.16 -51.39 -13.33
C ASP A 20 1.55 -50.77 -13.59
N PRO A 21 1.62 -49.48 -13.99
CA PRO A 21 2.84 -48.68 -13.90
C PRO A 21 2.89 -47.90 -12.56
N ASN A 22 3.73 -48.36 -11.64
CA ASN A 22 3.95 -47.75 -10.32
C ASN A 22 4.63 -46.36 -10.42
N PRO A 23 4.04 -45.25 -9.92
CA PRO A 23 4.64 -43.92 -10.00
C PRO A 23 5.62 -43.65 -8.85
N SER A 24 6.92 -43.63 -9.16
CA SER A 24 7.98 -43.28 -8.21
C SER A 24 8.01 -41.77 -7.89
N GLY A 25 7.17 -41.34 -6.95
CA GLY A 25 7.17 -39.96 -6.45
C GLY A 25 8.40 -39.67 -5.58
N SER A 26 9.20 -38.66 -5.96
CA SER A 26 10.31 -38.18 -5.15
C SER A 26 9.80 -37.37 -3.95
N SER A 27 9.92 -37.94 -2.75
CA SER A 27 9.68 -37.21 -1.50
C SER A 27 10.80 -36.19 -1.26
N VAL A 28 10.51 -34.91 -1.44
CA VAL A 28 11.37 -33.82 -0.95
C VAL A 28 11.34 -33.85 0.58
N ALA A 29 12.50 -34.02 1.20
CA ALA A 29 12.62 -34.06 2.66
C ALA A 29 12.33 -32.67 3.27
N PRO A 30 11.63 -32.59 4.42
CA PRO A 30 11.41 -31.32 5.10
C PRO A 30 12.70 -30.82 5.78
N PRO A 31 12.92 -29.49 5.86
CA PRO A 31 14.08 -28.92 6.55
C PRO A 31 13.95 -29.07 8.08
N PRO A 32 15.07 -28.99 8.83
CA PRO A 32 15.04 -28.98 10.29
C PRO A 32 14.45 -27.68 10.85
N ALA A 33 13.85 -27.75 12.04
CA ALA A 33 13.43 -26.56 12.79
C ALA A 33 14.61 -25.96 13.55
N TYR A 34 14.63 -24.62 13.67
CA TYR A 34 15.44 -23.91 14.65
C TYR A 34 14.55 -23.43 15.81
N THR A 35 15.07 -23.55 17.03
CA THR A 35 14.56 -22.88 18.23
C THR A 35 15.71 -22.04 18.78
N PRO A 36 15.54 -20.73 19.03
CA PRO A 36 16.59 -19.94 19.65
C PRO A 36 16.93 -20.48 21.04
N GLN A 37 18.09 -21.12 21.18
CA GLN A 37 18.59 -21.58 22.47
C GLN A 37 19.19 -20.40 23.23
N LEU A 38 18.32 -19.68 23.93
CA LEU A 38 18.70 -18.89 25.10
C LEU A 38 19.00 -19.85 26.28
N ASP A 39 20.08 -20.62 26.16
CA ASP A 39 20.82 -21.23 27.26
C ASP A 39 22.11 -21.85 26.72
N ALA A 40 23.26 -21.36 27.19
CA ALA A 40 24.57 -21.85 26.78
C ALA A 40 24.99 -23.04 27.65
N THR A 41 25.06 -24.23 27.06
CA THR A 41 25.71 -25.41 27.64
C THR A 41 26.77 -25.93 26.68
N GLU A 42 27.99 -26.14 27.20
CA GLU A 42 29.17 -26.37 26.37
C GLU A 42 29.18 -27.76 25.73
N GLY A 43 29.34 -27.81 24.40
CA GLY A 43 29.50 -29.03 23.62
C GLY A 43 30.63 -28.86 22.58
N PRO A 44 31.52 -29.85 22.40
CA PRO A 44 32.75 -29.68 21.62
C PRO A 44 32.54 -29.91 20.11
N ASP A 45 31.68 -29.11 19.47
CA ASP A 45 31.56 -29.00 18.00
C ASP A 45 30.93 -27.65 17.56
N ASN A 46 31.06 -26.59 18.38
CA ASN A 46 30.58 -25.25 18.05
C ASN A 46 31.61 -24.45 17.22
N GLU A 47 31.59 -24.61 15.89
CA GLU A 47 31.89 -23.44 15.05
C GLU A 47 30.75 -22.42 15.25
N PRO A 48 31.04 -21.12 15.44
CA PRO A 48 29.99 -20.11 15.59
C PRO A 48 29.21 -20.00 14.28
N VAL A 49 27.91 -20.33 14.32
CA VAL A 49 27.02 -20.21 13.17
C VAL A 49 27.04 -18.76 12.69
N ASN A 50 27.62 -18.53 11.51
CA ASN A 50 27.66 -17.20 10.93
C ASN A 50 26.25 -16.79 10.46
N ILE A 51 25.56 -16.04 11.33
CA ILE A 51 24.21 -15.52 11.09
C ILE A 51 24.15 -14.49 9.94
N THR A 52 25.27 -13.84 9.59
CA THR A 52 25.34 -12.85 8.49
C THR A 52 25.68 -13.47 7.13
N ALA A 53 26.14 -14.72 7.09
CA ALA A 53 26.55 -15.43 5.86
C ALA A 53 25.47 -15.45 4.76
N ALA A 54 24.19 -15.41 5.13
CA ALA A 54 23.07 -15.33 4.18
C ALA A 54 23.08 -14.07 3.31
N PHE A 55 23.67 -12.97 3.80
CA PHE A 55 23.64 -11.65 3.15
C PHE A 55 25.00 -10.95 3.02
N GLU A 56 26.11 -11.54 3.46
CA GLU A 56 27.46 -10.98 3.27
C GLU A 56 27.89 -10.77 1.81
N LYS A 57 27.41 -11.62 0.89
CA LYS A 57 27.87 -11.67 -0.51
C LYS A 57 26.68 -11.86 -1.45
N LEU A 58 26.05 -10.75 -1.83
CA LEU A 58 24.88 -10.73 -2.71
C LEU A 58 25.26 -10.33 -4.15
N SER A 59 24.77 -11.10 -5.12
CA SER A 59 24.96 -10.80 -6.55
C SER A 59 23.82 -9.92 -7.08
N LEU A 60 23.99 -8.61 -6.99
CA LEU A 60 22.96 -7.62 -7.31
C LEU A 60 23.19 -6.98 -8.68
N ALA A 61 22.12 -6.81 -9.47
CA ALA A 61 22.20 -6.36 -10.86
C ALA A 61 22.21 -4.82 -10.97
N ASN A 62 23.22 -4.29 -11.67
CA ASN A 62 23.39 -2.88 -12.01
C ASN A 62 23.69 -2.71 -13.51
N PRO A 63 23.29 -1.59 -14.17
CA PRO A 63 22.31 -0.61 -13.74
C PRO A 63 20.87 -1.01 -14.11
N THR A 64 20.69 -2.10 -14.88
CA THR A 64 19.39 -2.56 -15.37
C THR A 64 18.78 -3.57 -14.40
N PRO A 65 17.57 -3.33 -13.86
CA PRO A 65 16.91 -4.29 -12.98
C PRO A 65 16.59 -5.63 -13.66
N SER A 66 16.61 -6.71 -12.87
CA SER A 66 16.21 -8.03 -13.35
C SER A 66 14.70 -8.10 -13.63
N TYR A 67 14.30 -8.75 -14.72
CA TYR A 67 12.90 -8.94 -15.16
C TYR A 67 12.01 -9.72 -14.15
N PHE A 68 12.62 -10.35 -13.15
CA PHE A 68 11.95 -11.01 -12.03
C PHE A 68 12.89 -10.95 -10.81
N PRO A 69 12.39 -10.79 -9.57
CA PRO A 69 13.25 -10.75 -8.38
C PRO A 69 14.16 -11.97 -8.28
N THR A 70 15.43 -11.72 -7.91
CA THR A 70 16.42 -12.74 -7.54
C THR A 70 16.33 -13.03 -6.03
N ALA A 71 16.90 -14.16 -5.58
CA ALA A 71 17.01 -14.42 -4.14
C ALA A 71 17.82 -13.31 -3.44
N ASP A 72 18.92 -12.91 -4.07
CA ASP A 72 19.83 -11.86 -3.61
C ASP A 72 19.13 -10.51 -3.46
N ALA A 73 18.25 -10.13 -4.40
CA ALA A 73 17.45 -8.90 -4.27
C ALA A 73 16.44 -8.97 -3.11
N CYS A 74 15.83 -10.14 -2.85
CA CYS A 74 14.96 -10.32 -1.69
C CYS A 74 15.73 -10.25 -0.37
N LEU A 75 16.98 -10.74 -0.33
CA LEU A 75 17.87 -10.66 0.84
C LEU A 75 18.36 -9.22 1.09
N ALA A 76 18.74 -8.48 0.04
CA ALA A 76 19.07 -7.07 0.13
C ALA A 76 17.85 -6.23 0.59
N HIS A 77 16.65 -6.59 0.16
CA HIS A 77 15.42 -5.97 0.62
C HIS A 77 15.13 -6.28 2.09
N LEU A 78 15.29 -7.54 2.55
CA LEU A 78 15.21 -7.87 3.98
C LEU A 78 16.21 -7.05 4.81
N LYS A 79 17.46 -6.92 4.36
CA LYS A 79 18.49 -6.09 5.02
C LYS A 79 18.06 -4.63 5.16
N LEU A 80 17.41 -4.06 4.14
CA LEU A 80 16.79 -2.72 4.22
C LEU A 80 15.63 -2.68 5.22
N LEU A 81 14.74 -3.67 5.22
CA LEU A 81 13.61 -3.72 6.18
C LEU A 81 14.10 -3.80 7.64
N PHE A 82 15.22 -4.46 7.90
CA PHE A 82 15.85 -4.47 9.24
C PHE A 82 16.35 -3.07 9.64
N ALA A 83 17.09 -2.37 8.78
CA ALA A 83 17.52 -0.99 9.03
C ALA A 83 16.33 -0.03 9.27
N LEU A 84 15.24 -0.19 8.50
CA LEU A 84 14.01 0.60 8.67
C LEU A 84 13.26 0.28 9.98
N GLN A 85 13.33 -0.97 10.46
CA GLN A 85 12.76 -1.33 11.76
C GLN A 85 13.61 -0.79 12.91
N SER A 86 14.95 -0.84 12.83
CA SER A 86 15.84 -0.23 13.81
C SER A 86 15.54 1.27 13.94
N LEU A 87 15.51 2.01 12.82
CA LEU A 87 15.18 3.43 12.79
C LEU A 87 13.83 3.77 13.46
N LYS A 88 12.82 2.91 13.29
CA LYS A 88 11.51 3.07 13.96
C LYS A 88 11.61 2.91 15.48
N GLU A 89 12.37 1.93 15.95
CA GLU A 89 12.53 1.71 17.38
C GLU A 89 13.43 2.77 18.02
N ASP A 90 14.54 3.17 17.37
CA ASP A 90 15.44 4.22 17.85
C ASP A 90 14.69 5.54 18.06
N VAL A 91 13.91 5.98 17.07
CA VAL A 91 13.07 7.18 17.16
C VAL A 91 11.96 7.03 18.21
N GLY A 92 11.42 5.83 18.38
CA GLY A 92 10.42 5.54 19.42
C GLY A 92 11.00 5.65 20.82
N TYR A 93 12.14 5.00 21.08
CA TYR A 93 12.78 4.91 22.40
C TYR A 93 13.72 6.07 22.76
N THR A 94 14.07 6.96 21.82
CA THR A 94 14.83 8.18 22.14
C THR A 94 13.98 9.11 23.02
N ASP A 95 14.23 9.06 24.33
CA ASP A 95 13.51 9.89 25.29
C ASP A 95 13.81 11.39 25.08
N GLY A 96 12.85 12.23 25.44
CA GLY A 96 12.92 13.69 25.29
C GLY A 96 12.89 14.22 23.86
N LEU A 97 12.88 13.37 22.83
CA LEU A 97 12.92 13.81 21.42
C LEU A 97 11.79 14.81 21.12
N TRP A 98 12.19 16.02 20.71
CA TRP A 98 11.31 17.18 20.48
C TRP A 98 10.42 17.57 21.66
N GLY A 99 10.85 17.34 22.91
CA GLY A 99 10.09 17.65 24.12
C GLY A 99 8.98 16.64 24.43
N LEU A 100 9.01 15.46 23.81
CA LEU A 100 8.16 14.33 24.14
C LEU A 100 8.95 13.43 25.10
N TRP A 101 8.57 13.41 26.38
CA TRP A 101 9.28 12.70 27.46
C TRP A 101 8.47 11.52 27.98
N ASP A 102 9.10 10.35 28.16
CA ASP A 102 8.48 9.11 28.66
C ASP A 102 7.96 9.28 30.10
N SER A 103 8.61 10.14 30.89
CA SER A 103 8.16 10.55 32.23
C SER A 103 6.74 11.14 32.25
N ARG A 104 6.23 11.66 31.12
CA ARG A 104 4.87 12.18 30.95
C ARG A 104 3.78 11.08 30.90
N ALA A 105 4.17 9.80 30.90
CA ALA A 105 3.27 8.68 31.17
C ALA A 105 2.95 8.49 32.67
N GLY A 106 3.65 9.21 33.56
CA GLY A 106 3.60 9.01 35.00
C GLY A 106 4.47 7.84 35.47
N PRO A 107 4.46 7.51 36.78
CA PRO A 107 5.36 6.50 37.36
C PRO A 107 5.03 5.09 36.86
N ILE A 108 5.80 4.59 35.90
CA ILE A 108 5.63 3.25 35.31
C ILE A 108 5.90 2.18 36.36
N ASN A 109 4.98 1.22 36.52
CA ASN A 109 5.25 0.04 37.34
C ASN A 109 6.08 -0.99 36.55
N HIS A 110 7.36 -1.12 36.91
CA HIS A 110 8.30 -2.07 36.30
C HIS A 110 8.23 -3.50 36.87
N SER A 111 7.31 -3.81 37.80
CA SER A 111 7.14 -5.18 38.30
C SER A 111 6.74 -6.15 37.19
N GLU A 112 7.23 -7.39 37.25
CA GLU A 112 6.75 -8.48 36.40
C GLU A 112 5.23 -8.64 36.55
N ARG A 113 4.53 -8.68 35.41
CA ARG A 113 3.07 -8.71 35.30
C ARG A 113 2.66 -9.47 34.04
N SER A 114 1.52 -10.15 34.10
CA SER A 114 0.97 -10.83 32.93
C SER A 114 0.64 -9.85 31.79
N VAL A 115 0.59 -10.36 30.56
CA VAL A 115 0.17 -9.58 29.39
C VAL A 115 -1.25 -9.03 29.58
N GLU A 116 -2.11 -9.80 30.25
CA GLU A 116 -3.46 -9.45 30.71
C GLU A 116 -3.53 -8.24 31.66
N GLU A 117 -2.50 -8.02 32.48
CA GLU A 117 -2.42 -6.90 33.43
C GLU A 117 -1.78 -5.69 32.77
N ARG A 118 -0.71 -5.90 31.99
CA ARG A 118 -0.10 -4.85 31.15
C ARG A 118 -1.10 -4.27 30.15
N ALA A 119 -1.99 -5.09 29.58
CA ALA A 119 -3.08 -4.68 28.67
C ALA A 119 -4.22 -3.89 29.35
N LYS A 120 -4.14 -3.63 30.66
CA LYS A 120 -5.07 -2.79 31.43
C LYS A 120 -4.39 -1.56 32.03
N ASP A 121 -3.08 -1.43 31.87
CA ASP A 121 -2.27 -0.37 32.45
C ASP A 121 -2.41 0.92 31.63
N PRO A 122 -3.01 2.00 32.17
CA PRO A 122 -3.20 3.23 31.42
C PRO A 122 -1.87 3.98 31.21
N GLN A 123 -0.87 3.77 32.06
CA GLN A 123 0.42 4.46 32.00
C GLN A 123 1.30 3.85 30.92
N LEU A 124 1.38 2.51 30.84
CA LEU A 124 2.01 1.82 29.71
C LEU A 124 1.35 2.21 28.37
N ARG A 125 0.03 2.42 28.37
CA ARG A 125 -0.67 2.92 27.18
C ARG A 125 -0.22 4.33 26.80
N VAL A 126 -0.17 5.27 27.74
CA VAL A 126 0.30 6.64 27.47
C VAL A 126 1.76 6.65 27.03
N LEU A 127 2.61 5.81 27.62
CA LEU A 127 4.00 5.62 27.22
C LEU A 127 4.12 5.18 25.75
N SER A 128 3.36 4.15 25.36
CA SER A 128 3.25 3.67 23.98
C SER A 128 2.81 4.79 23.01
N GLN A 129 1.90 5.67 23.47
CA GLN A 129 1.39 6.80 22.70
C GLN A 129 2.37 7.98 22.58
N ILE A 130 3.22 8.23 23.58
CA ILE A 130 4.30 9.23 23.50
C ILE A 130 5.34 8.80 22.45
N ARG A 131 5.72 7.51 22.47
CA ARG A 131 6.63 6.89 21.51
C ARG A 131 6.03 6.87 20.09
N GLU A 132 4.72 6.60 19.98
CA GLU A 132 3.95 6.76 18.74
C GLU A 132 4.00 8.19 18.19
N LYS A 133 3.90 9.20 19.06
CA LYS A 133 3.95 10.60 18.64
C LYS A 133 5.32 11.00 18.11
N ARG A 134 6.42 10.50 18.69
CA ARG A 134 7.79 10.69 18.14
C ARG A 134 7.86 10.13 16.71
N TRP A 135 7.46 8.87 16.52
CA TRP A 135 7.50 8.25 15.19
C TRP A 135 6.59 8.96 14.17
N ALA A 136 5.37 9.33 14.55
CA ALA A 136 4.44 10.04 13.66
C ALA A 136 4.98 11.41 13.20
N LEU A 137 5.68 12.14 14.07
CA LEU A 137 6.35 13.39 13.72
C LEU A 137 7.59 13.16 12.85
N PHE A 138 8.39 12.12 13.15
CA PHE A 138 9.56 11.77 12.36
C PHE A 138 9.18 11.45 10.90
N VAL A 139 8.14 10.62 10.71
CA VAL A 139 7.58 10.30 9.39
C VAL A 139 7.03 11.55 8.69
N ALA A 140 6.41 12.49 9.40
CA ALA A 140 5.94 13.75 8.82
C ALA A 140 7.10 14.61 8.27
N ARG A 141 8.24 14.63 8.97
CA ARG A 141 9.47 15.32 8.56
C ARG A 141 10.16 14.59 7.41
N ALA A 142 10.22 13.26 7.46
CA ALA A 142 10.79 12.42 6.40
C ALA A 142 10.08 12.61 5.05
N VAL A 143 8.74 12.74 5.07
CA VAL A 143 7.96 13.00 3.84
C VAL A 143 8.26 14.38 3.24
N ASP A 144 8.59 15.38 4.05
CA ASP A 144 8.99 16.72 3.59
C ASP A 144 10.43 16.75 3.07
N ARG A 145 11.35 16.04 3.75
CA ARG A 145 12.72 15.80 3.28
C ARG A 145 12.72 15.06 1.94
N TYR A 146 11.84 14.07 1.78
CA TYR A 146 11.58 13.39 0.50
C TYR A 146 10.95 14.34 -0.55
N GLU A 147 10.06 15.25 -0.15
CA GLU A 147 9.50 16.27 -1.06
C GLU A 147 10.57 17.26 -1.57
N ALA A 148 11.55 17.62 -0.74
CA ALA A 148 12.72 18.41 -1.13
C ALA A 148 13.65 17.62 -2.07
N TRP A 149 14.00 16.37 -1.72
CA TRP A 149 14.80 15.49 -2.55
C TRP A 149 14.19 15.26 -3.94
N TRP A 150 12.88 14.94 -3.99
CA TRP A 150 12.12 14.77 -5.23
C TRP A 150 12.16 16.03 -6.11
N ARG A 151 12.14 17.23 -5.52
CA ARG A 151 12.29 18.50 -6.26
C ARG A 151 13.70 18.79 -6.76
N SER A 152 14.73 18.11 -6.26
CA SER A 152 16.12 18.31 -6.70
C SER A 152 16.43 17.67 -8.06
N PHE A 153 15.60 16.72 -8.53
CA PHE A 153 15.81 16.04 -9.81
C PHE A 153 15.43 16.92 -11.01
N PRO A 154 16.24 16.92 -12.09
CA PRO A 154 15.88 17.57 -13.34
C PRO A 154 14.72 16.83 -14.02
N GLY A 155 13.56 17.48 -14.08
CA GLY A 155 12.34 16.95 -14.69
C GLY A 155 11.77 17.87 -15.76
N GLN A 156 11.13 17.27 -16.77
CA GLN A 156 10.38 17.98 -17.82
C GLN A 156 8.91 17.56 -17.74
N PRO A 157 8.05 18.32 -17.05
CA PRO A 157 6.68 17.91 -16.75
C PRO A 157 5.86 17.47 -17.97
N LEU A 158 4.95 16.55 -17.74
CA LEU A 158 3.96 16.10 -18.71
C LEU A 158 2.97 17.23 -19.05
N SER A 159 2.68 17.42 -20.35
CA SER A 159 1.59 18.26 -20.84
C SER A 159 0.44 17.41 -21.39
N GLU A 160 -0.76 17.99 -21.52
CA GLU A 160 -1.82 17.35 -22.31
C GLU A 160 -1.44 17.20 -23.80
N GLY A 161 -0.53 18.02 -24.33
CA GLY A 161 0.00 17.84 -25.70
C GLY A 161 0.75 16.51 -25.86
N ASP A 162 1.59 16.17 -24.88
CA ASP A 162 2.28 14.87 -24.82
C ASP A 162 1.30 13.69 -24.74
N MET A 163 0.17 13.87 -24.05
CA MET A 163 -0.88 12.85 -23.94
C MET A 163 -1.67 12.62 -25.23
N LEU A 164 -1.65 13.60 -26.16
CA LEU A 164 -2.29 13.50 -27.48
C LEU A 164 -1.33 13.02 -28.58
N ALA A 165 -0.01 13.14 -28.36
CA ALA A 165 1.00 12.68 -29.30
C ALA A 165 1.05 11.14 -29.38
N THR A 166 1.15 10.62 -30.60
CA THR A 166 1.14 9.16 -30.88
C THR A 166 2.40 8.42 -30.44
N ALA A 167 3.49 9.14 -30.15
CA ALA A 167 4.80 8.58 -29.79
C ALA A 167 5.60 9.47 -28.80
N SER A 168 4.95 10.08 -27.81
CA SER A 168 5.68 10.86 -26.77
C SER A 168 6.30 9.96 -25.70
N ASP A 169 7.61 10.11 -25.51
CA ASP A 169 8.42 9.51 -24.44
C ASP A 169 8.09 10.04 -23.04
N LYS A 170 7.36 11.16 -22.93
CA LYS A 170 6.78 11.59 -21.65
C LYS A 170 5.49 10.84 -21.28
N TYR A 171 4.84 10.17 -22.23
CA TYR A 171 3.52 9.59 -22.04
C TYR A 171 3.41 8.14 -22.54
N ILE A 172 3.13 7.93 -23.83
CA ILE A 172 2.79 6.60 -24.37
C ILE A 172 4.02 5.67 -24.46
N ASN A 173 5.19 6.24 -24.69
CA ASN A 173 6.46 5.51 -24.71
C ASN A 173 7.18 5.55 -23.34
N PHE A 174 6.61 6.19 -22.31
CA PHE A 174 7.30 6.41 -21.02
C PHE A 174 7.78 5.10 -20.41
N THR A 175 6.94 4.06 -20.44
CA THR A 175 7.23 2.72 -19.90
C THR A 175 8.06 1.83 -20.83
N ASN A 176 8.42 2.28 -22.05
CA ASN A 176 9.14 1.45 -23.01
C ASN A 176 10.62 1.33 -22.65
N ASP A 177 11.13 0.11 -22.79
CA ASP A 177 12.40 -0.42 -22.28
C ASP A 177 13.46 -0.66 -23.36
N GLY A 178 13.17 -0.38 -24.63
CA GLY A 178 14.09 -0.65 -25.75
C GLY A 178 15.42 0.12 -25.72
N ASN A 179 15.45 1.32 -25.13
CA ASN A 179 16.66 2.05 -24.72
C ASN A 179 16.27 3.25 -23.81
N PRO A 180 15.94 3.01 -22.53
CA PRO A 180 15.50 4.08 -21.63
C PRO A 180 16.69 4.90 -21.10
N PRO A 181 16.48 6.17 -20.72
CA PRO A 181 17.44 6.86 -19.88
C PRO A 181 17.52 6.18 -18.50
N LEU A 182 18.73 6.07 -17.95
CA LEU A 182 18.99 5.54 -16.60
C LEU A 182 19.71 6.60 -15.75
N ILE A 183 19.57 6.49 -14.43
CA ILE A 183 20.33 7.30 -13.46
C ILE A 183 21.65 6.55 -13.18
N PRO A 184 22.82 7.16 -13.43
CA PRO A 184 24.10 6.59 -13.02
C PRO A 184 24.29 6.82 -11.53
N TRP A 185 23.62 6.02 -10.69
CA TRP A 185 23.73 6.12 -9.24
C TRP A 185 25.19 5.88 -8.77
N SER A 186 25.66 6.75 -7.89
CA SER A 186 26.87 6.58 -7.08
C SER A 186 26.51 6.63 -5.59
N GLU A 187 27.46 6.32 -4.70
CA GLU A 187 27.23 6.28 -3.26
C GLU A 187 26.77 7.65 -2.71
N GLU A 188 27.39 8.74 -3.20
CA GLU A 188 27.12 10.12 -2.79
C GLU A 188 25.74 10.61 -3.26
N MET A 189 25.05 9.84 -4.13
CA MET A 189 23.68 10.12 -4.56
C MET A 189 22.61 9.46 -3.70
N LEU A 190 22.99 8.59 -2.75
CA LEU A 190 22.04 7.97 -1.83
C LEU A 190 21.45 9.01 -0.86
N PRO A 191 20.12 9.00 -0.63
CA PRO A 191 19.50 9.86 0.40
C PRO A 191 19.65 9.27 1.81
N PRO A 192 19.40 10.06 2.87
CA PRO A 192 19.24 9.56 4.25
C PRO A 192 18.22 8.42 4.36
N LEU A 193 18.38 7.56 5.38
CA LEU A 193 17.55 6.36 5.57
C LEU A 193 16.04 6.69 5.69
N ASP A 194 15.68 7.82 6.33
CA ASP A 194 14.29 8.24 6.47
C ASP A 194 13.66 8.68 5.14
N VAL A 195 14.45 9.21 4.22
CA VAL A 195 14.03 9.59 2.87
C VAL A 195 14.00 8.36 1.96
N LEU A 196 14.93 7.43 2.14
CA LEU A 196 14.92 6.11 1.48
C LEU A 196 13.67 5.30 1.87
N MET A 197 13.24 5.36 3.14
CA MET A 197 11.98 4.76 3.62
C MET A 197 10.74 5.28 2.88
N VAL A 198 10.65 6.60 2.71
CA VAL A 198 9.54 7.24 2.00
C VAL A 198 9.59 6.90 0.50
N TRP A 199 10.78 6.89 -0.10
CA TRP A 199 10.97 6.52 -1.50
C TRP A 199 10.55 5.07 -1.76
N HIS A 200 11.03 4.12 -0.95
CA HIS A 200 10.62 2.72 -0.93
C HIS A 200 9.10 2.58 -0.87
N THR A 201 8.48 3.17 0.15
CA THR A 201 7.01 3.15 0.35
C THR A 201 6.25 3.70 -0.87
N HIS A 202 6.76 4.75 -1.51
CA HIS A 202 6.14 5.33 -2.69
C HIS A 202 6.24 4.40 -3.91
N MET A 203 7.38 3.73 -4.11
CA MET A 203 7.55 2.73 -5.18
C MET A 203 6.65 1.50 -4.98
N LEU A 204 6.36 1.13 -3.72
CA LEU A 204 5.38 0.08 -3.39
C LEU A 204 3.91 0.45 -3.71
N ASN A 205 3.66 1.64 -4.26
CA ASN A 205 2.36 2.06 -4.78
C ASN A 205 2.44 2.26 -6.30
N PRO A 206 2.62 1.18 -7.09
CA PRO A 206 3.25 1.24 -8.41
C PRO A 206 2.49 2.08 -9.45
N ARG A 207 1.15 2.16 -9.44
CA ARG A 207 0.41 3.09 -10.33
C ARG A 207 0.47 4.55 -9.89
N SER A 208 0.60 4.81 -8.60
CA SER A 208 0.77 6.18 -8.08
C SER A 208 2.19 6.68 -8.38
N PHE A 209 3.21 5.85 -8.16
CA PHE A 209 4.60 6.13 -8.57
C PHE A 209 4.73 6.38 -10.07
N LEU A 210 4.05 5.58 -10.92
CA LEU A 210 4.01 5.84 -12.37
C LEU A 210 3.35 7.18 -12.69
N GLU A 211 2.19 7.50 -12.10
CA GLU A 211 1.47 8.75 -12.38
C GLU A 211 2.28 9.99 -11.94
N ASP A 212 2.99 9.93 -10.81
CA ASP A 212 3.82 11.02 -10.30
C ASP A 212 5.16 11.16 -11.03
N THR A 213 5.85 10.06 -11.36
CA THR A 213 7.07 10.11 -12.20
C THR A 213 6.76 10.65 -13.60
N MET A 214 5.60 10.31 -14.18
CA MET A 214 5.13 10.93 -15.42
C MET A 214 4.86 12.44 -15.26
N LEU A 215 4.13 12.85 -14.21
CA LEU A 215 3.85 14.27 -13.93
C LEU A 215 5.11 15.13 -13.74
N ALA A 216 6.15 14.57 -13.13
CA ALA A 216 7.45 15.22 -12.92
C ALA A 216 8.37 15.13 -14.15
N GLY A 217 8.17 14.14 -15.03
CA GLY A 217 9.07 13.82 -16.15
C GLY A 217 10.25 12.92 -15.78
N PHE A 218 10.20 12.24 -14.63
CA PHE A 218 11.28 11.42 -14.07
C PHE A 218 11.34 10.01 -14.69
N ARG A 219 11.40 9.94 -16.03
CA ARG A 219 11.51 8.66 -16.77
C ARG A 219 12.74 7.85 -16.37
N ALA A 220 13.87 8.51 -16.08
CA ALA A 220 15.09 7.82 -15.66
C ALA A 220 14.93 7.12 -14.30
N LEU A 221 14.28 7.77 -13.34
CA LEU A 221 14.00 7.19 -12.01
C LEU A 221 13.09 5.95 -12.14
N TRP A 222 12.09 6.01 -13.01
CA TRP A 222 11.18 4.91 -13.32
C TRP A 222 11.90 3.68 -13.92
N HIS A 223 12.86 3.87 -14.82
CA HIS A 223 13.57 2.74 -15.46
C HIS A 223 14.72 2.18 -14.63
N THR A 224 15.38 2.99 -13.81
CA THR A 224 16.52 2.55 -13.00
C THR A 224 16.07 1.78 -11.75
N GLY A 225 14.99 2.20 -11.11
CA GLY A 225 14.53 1.58 -9.86
C GLY A 225 15.47 1.79 -8.68
N MET A 226 15.37 0.90 -7.69
CA MET A 226 16.09 0.96 -6.42
C MET A 226 17.54 0.45 -6.58
N PRO A 227 18.58 1.23 -6.24
CA PRO A 227 19.99 0.85 -6.43
C PRO A 227 20.46 -0.15 -5.35
N TRP A 228 19.99 -1.40 -5.46
CA TRP A 228 20.17 -2.43 -4.44
C TRP A 228 21.62 -2.69 -4.04
N ASP A 229 22.55 -2.68 -4.99
CA ASP A 229 23.98 -2.88 -4.72
C ASP A 229 24.57 -1.79 -3.81
N LEU A 230 24.22 -0.52 -4.03
CA LEU A 230 24.68 0.60 -3.22
C LEU A 230 24.02 0.59 -1.84
N ILE A 231 22.72 0.31 -1.76
CA ILE A 231 21.98 0.22 -0.49
C ILE A 231 22.46 -0.97 0.35
N HIS A 232 22.77 -2.09 -0.30
CA HIS A 232 23.32 -3.28 0.36
C HIS A 232 24.70 -3.03 0.99
N LYS A 233 25.53 -2.20 0.35
CA LYS A 233 26.84 -1.74 0.84
C LYS A 233 26.75 -0.68 1.92
N ALA A 234 25.80 0.25 1.79
CA ALA A 234 25.58 1.34 2.76
C ALA A 234 25.04 0.82 4.10
N ILE A 235 24.27 -0.26 4.12
CA ILE A 235 23.88 -0.94 5.36
C ILE A 235 24.99 -1.92 5.77
N ASP A 236 25.42 -1.93 7.02
CA ASP A 236 26.44 -2.86 7.54
C ASP A 236 25.84 -4.20 8.04
N THR A 237 26.52 -4.91 8.95
CA THR A 237 26.05 -6.17 9.57
C THR A 237 25.11 -5.94 10.76
N ASP A 238 25.20 -4.80 11.41
CA ASP A 238 24.39 -4.41 12.58
C ASP A 238 23.14 -3.60 12.16
N PHE A 239 22.92 -3.51 10.85
CA PHE A 239 21.85 -2.78 10.16
C PHE A 239 21.92 -1.26 10.26
N ALA A 240 23.04 -0.70 10.68
CA ALA A 240 23.25 0.75 10.64
C ALA A 240 23.51 1.20 9.19
N TYR A 241 23.00 2.38 8.85
CA TYR A 241 23.05 2.95 7.50
C TYR A 241 24.13 4.03 7.40
N ASN A 242 25.22 3.67 6.71
CA ASN A 242 26.43 4.45 6.59
C ASN A 242 26.62 4.91 5.14
N VAL A 243 26.92 6.19 4.95
CA VAL A 243 27.24 6.81 3.66
C VAL A 243 28.44 7.75 3.89
N SER A 244 29.33 7.88 2.90
CA SER A 244 30.44 8.84 2.91
C SER A 244 30.01 10.27 3.25
N ASP A 245 30.89 11.01 3.93
CA ASP A 245 30.63 12.41 4.34
C ASP A 245 30.46 13.35 3.14
N ASP A 246 31.07 13.04 1.99
CA ASP A 246 30.81 13.73 0.72
C ASP A 246 29.36 13.55 0.24
N GLY A 247 28.78 12.35 0.43
CA GLY A 247 27.35 12.09 0.21
C GLY A 247 26.46 12.90 1.15
N LYS A 248 26.82 12.99 2.44
CA LYS A 248 26.11 13.82 3.43
C LYS A 248 26.16 15.30 3.06
N ALA A 249 27.34 15.81 2.68
CA ALA A 249 27.53 17.17 2.22
C ALA A 249 26.74 17.46 0.92
N LEU A 250 26.73 16.51 -0.03
CA LEU A 250 26.00 16.64 -1.29
C LEU A 250 24.48 16.63 -1.08
N TRP A 251 23.97 15.85 -0.11
CA TRP A 251 22.57 15.94 0.33
C TRP A 251 22.24 17.33 0.87
N CYS A 252 23.01 17.83 1.84
CA CYS A 252 22.79 19.13 2.47
C CYS A 252 22.82 20.26 1.44
N ALA A 253 23.77 20.23 0.51
CA ALA A 253 23.91 21.22 -0.56
C ALA A 253 22.77 21.18 -1.60
N LYS A 254 22.17 20.00 -1.86
CA LYS A 254 21.05 19.85 -2.81
C LYS A 254 19.69 20.23 -2.21
N THR A 255 19.48 19.97 -0.92
CA THR A 255 18.16 20.09 -0.27
C THR A 255 18.03 21.32 0.62
N GLY A 256 19.13 21.83 1.18
CA GLY A 256 19.11 22.85 2.24
C GLY A 256 18.64 22.31 3.60
N LEU A 257 18.67 21.00 3.79
CA LEU A 257 18.24 20.28 5.00
C LEU A 257 19.42 19.53 5.63
N SER A 258 19.35 19.26 6.93
CA SER A 258 20.35 18.48 7.66
C SER A 258 20.42 17.05 7.13
N TRP A 259 21.57 16.37 7.26
CA TRP A 259 21.66 14.95 6.91
C TRP A 259 20.75 14.12 7.80
N GLU A 260 20.85 14.27 9.12
CA GLU A 260 19.92 13.65 10.07
C GLU A 260 18.59 14.38 10.11
N ASN A 261 17.50 13.62 10.23
CA ASN A 261 16.15 14.19 10.36
C ASN A 261 16.04 15.01 11.65
N VAL A 262 16.51 14.47 12.78
CA VAL A 262 16.39 15.12 14.10
C VAL A 262 17.01 16.53 14.13
N ASP A 263 18.09 16.75 13.37
CA ASP A 263 18.85 18.00 13.26
C ASP A 263 18.25 19.04 12.30
N ASP A 264 17.17 18.73 11.57
CA ASP A 264 16.43 19.76 10.82
C ASP A 264 15.79 20.78 11.80
N PRO A 265 15.50 22.02 11.37
CA PRO A 265 14.81 23.00 12.21
C PRO A 265 13.46 22.51 12.76
N LEU A 266 13.11 22.94 13.97
CA LEU A 266 11.79 22.67 14.60
C LEU A 266 10.67 23.59 14.06
N ILE A 267 10.96 24.37 13.03
CA ILE A 267 10.03 25.23 12.29
C ILE A 267 10.05 24.86 10.80
N LYS A 268 8.86 24.78 10.18
CA LYS A 268 8.71 24.67 8.74
C LYS A 268 8.46 26.06 8.12
N PRO A 269 9.33 26.54 7.22
CA PRO A 269 9.04 27.71 6.41
C PRO A 269 8.04 27.35 5.30
N MET A 270 6.98 28.15 5.12
CA MET A 270 6.05 27.99 4.01
C MET A 270 5.39 29.33 3.62
N LYS A 271 4.50 29.33 2.62
CA LYS A 271 3.71 30.51 2.23
C LYS A 271 2.24 30.32 2.60
N CYS A 272 1.58 31.37 3.09
CA CYS A 272 0.14 31.33 3.36
C CYS A 272 -0.66 31.12 2.05
N PRO A 273 -1.51 30.08 1.93
CA PRO A 273 -2.26 29.82 0.70
C PRO A 273 -3.16 30.97 0.20
N ARG A 274 -3.69 31.81 1.12
CA ARG A 274 -4.62 32.91 0.76
C ARG A 274 -3.92 34.19 0.28
N CYS A 275 -2.76 34.54 0.86
CA CYS A 275 -2.12 35.85 0.61
C CYS A 275 -0.61 35.81 0.37
N SER A 276 -0.06 34.61 0.18
CA SER A 276 1.31 34.32 -0.27
C SER A 276 2.47 34.85 0.58
N ILE A 277 2.22 35.44 1.75
CA ILE A 277 3.31 35.84 2.67
C ILE A 277 4.08 34.62 3.17
N PRO A 278 5.41 34.74 3.39
CA PRO A 278 6.16 33.79 4.19
C PRO A 278 5.59 33.69 5.61
N ILE A 279 5.59 32.47 6.15
CA ILE A 279 5.22 32.13 7.52
C ILE A 279 6.12 30.99 8.01
N GLN A 280 6.24 30.85 9.33
CA GLN A 280 7.02 29.79 9.97
C GLN A 280 6.07 29.04 10.92
N VAL A 281 5.82 27.76 10.64
CA VAL A 281 4.90 26.92 11.41
C VAL A 281 5.72 25.95 12.25
N PRO A 282 5.53 25.83 13.58
CA PRO A 282 6.28 24.84 14.38
C PRO A 282 5.95 23.43 13.90
N TRP A 283 6.90 22.50 13.95
CA TRP A 283 6.66 21.11 13.53
C TRP A 283 5.66 20.40 14.43
N THR A 284 5.73 20.62 15.73
CA THR A 284 4.73 20.18 16.71
C THR A 284 4.48 21.25 17.78
N THR A 285 3.33 21.20 18.44
CA THR A 285 3.05 21.91 19.70
C THR A 285 2.85 20.96 20.89
N CYS A 286 3.12 19.67 20.74
CA CYS A 286 3.07 18.67 21.82
C CYS A 286 4.36 18.61 22.66
N GLY A 287 5.46 19.18 22.15
CA GLY A 287 6.74 19.24 22.84
C GLY A 287 6.73 20.23 24.00
N ILE A 288 7.03 19.74 25.21
CA ILE A 288 7.04 20.53 26.45
C ILE A 288 8.28 20.13 27.28
N PRO A 289 9.04 21.07 27.88
CA PRO A 289 10.19 20.76 28.74
C PRO A 289 9.89 19.75 29.85
N GLU A 290 10.89 18.99 30.29
CA GLU A 290 10.71 17.89 31.25
C GLU A 290 10.25 18.38 32.63
N ASP A 291 10.78 19.52 33.09
CA ASP A 291 10.51 20.15 34.37
C ASP A 291 9.08 20.71 34.51
N VAL A 292 8.36 20.87 33.39
CA VAL A 292 6.98 21.36 33.38
C VAL A 292 6.01 20.23 33.71
N THR A 293 5.70 20.10 35.00
CA THR A 293 4.65 19.22 35.52
C THR A 293 3.28 19.60 34.96
N SER A 294 2.58 18.64 34.34
CA SER A 294 1.23 18.80 33.80
C SER A 294 0.30 17.72 34.34
N ASP A 295 -0.79 18.10 35.01
CA ASP A 295 -1.77 17.16 35.53
C ASP A 295 -2.56 16.44 34.41
N GLY A 296 -2.63 15.12 34.47
CA GLY A 296 -3.45 14.29 33.58
C GLY A 296 -2.69 13.65 32.42
N VAL A 297 -3.44 13.19 31.42
CA VAL A 297 -2.88 12.55 30.21
C VAL A 297 -2.42 13.63 29.22
N PRO A 298 -1.19 13.56 28.67
CA PRO A 298 -0.71 14.55 27.71
C PRO A 298 -1.55 14.58 26.42
N ASP A 299 -1.88 15.77 25.93
CA ASP A 299 -2.49 15.93 24.61
C ASP A 299 -1.44 15.82 23.50
N LEU A 300 -1.46 14.68 22.83
CA LEU A 300 -0.56 14.35 21.72
C LEU A 300 -1.18 14.69 20.35
N THR A 301 -2.33 15.38 20.32
CA THR A 301 -2.99 15.86 19.10
C THR A 301 -2.13 16.94 18.41
N GLY A 302 -1.95 18.08 19.08
CA GLY A 302 -1.13 19.21 18.67
C GLY A 302 -1.67 20.06 17.49
N ASN A 303 -1.07 21.24 17.28
CA ASN A 303 -1.47 22.21 16.25
C ASN A 303 -0.36 22.62 15.26
N GLY A 304 0.85 22.05 15.39
CA GLY A 304 1.98 22.25 14.47
C GLY A 304 1.79 21.59 13.10
N TYR A 305 2.77 21.73 12.22
CA TYR A 305 2.67 21.24 10.83
C TYR A 305 2.58 19.72 10.74
N GLY A 306 3.37 18.98 11.52
CA GLY A 306 3.35 17.52 11.59
C GLY A 306 2.28 16.94 12.52
N ASP A 307 1.52 17.80 13.20
CA ASP A 307 0.52 17.38 14.18
C ASP A 307 -0.81 16.93 13.54
N GLY A 308 -1.66 16.30 14.35
CA GLY A 308 -2.96 15.80 13.91
C GLY A 308 -3.98 16.90 13.60
N ASN A 309 -3.94 17.99 14.36
CA ASN A 309 -4.90 19.09 14.29
C ASN A 309 -4.19 20.42 13.94
N LEU A 310 -3.38 20.43 12.87
CA LEU A 310 -2.70 21.62 12.32
C LEU A 310 -3.64 22.83 12.26
N GLN A 311 -3.34 23.86 13.05
CA GLN A 311 -4.08 25.13 13.10
C GLN A 311 -3.13 26.31 13.27
N TYR A 312 -2.63 26.87 12.16
CA TYR A 312 -1.76 28.06 12.19
C TYR A 312 -2.48 29.30 11.63
N ARG A 313 -2.70 30.34 12.45
CA ARG A 313 -3.38 31.57 12.00
C ARG A 313 -2.42 32.48 11.23
N CYS A 314 -2.72 32.76 9.97
CA CYS A 314 -1.92 33.67 9.14
C CYS A 314 -1.93 35.11 9.71
N PRO A 315 -0.77 35.76 9.95
CA PRO A 315 -0.74 37.08 10.58
C PRO A 315 -1.21 38.24 9.67
N LYS A 316 -1.28 38.06 8.34
CA LYS A 316 -1.73 39.11 7.41
C LYS A 316 -3.21 39.03 7.03
N CYS A 317 -3.75 37.82 6.83
CA CYS A 317 -5.12 37.63 6.33
C CYS A 317 -6.00 36.76 7.25
N PHE A 318 -5.50 36.42 8.43
CA PHE A 318 -6.21 35.76 9.54
C PHE A 318 -6.89 34.41 9.27
N ILE A 319 -6.77 33.85 8.06
CA ILE A 319 -7.17 32.46 7.78
C ILE A 319 -6.36 31.51 8.67
N VAL A 320 -7.03 30.52 9.27
CA VAL A 320 -6.35 29.38 9.90
C VAL A 320 -5.92 28.42 8.80
N ILE A 321 -4.63 28.10 8.79
CA ILE A 321 -4.05 27.12 7.89
C ILE A 321 -4.18 25.77 8.57
N CYS A 322 -5.02 24.94 7.97
CA CYS A 322 -5.32 23.56 8.35
C CYS A 322 -5.22 22.65 7.11
N LYS A 323 -5.31 21.34 7.31
CA LYS A 323 -5.09 20.32 6.27
C LYS A 323 -6.09 20.45 5.11
N GLU A 324 -7.34 20.76 5.42
CA GLU A 324 -8.41 20.96 4.45
C GLU A 324 -8.13 22.14 3.52
N LEU A 325 -7.58 23.25 4.06
CA LEU A 325 -7.13 24.39 3.26
C LEU A 325 -5.96 24.00 2.36
N LEU A 326 -4.98 23.25 2.88
CA LEU A 326 -3.81 22.82 2.10
C LEU A 326 -4.22 21.88 0.95
N SER A 327 -5.20 21.00 1.16
CA SER A 327 -5.81 20.17 0.11
C SER A 327 -6.46 21.00 -0.99
N VAL A 328 -7.19 22.08 -0.65
CA VAL A 328 -7.74 23.00 -1.66
C VAL A 328 -6.62 23.81 -2.32
N ALA A 329 -5.56 24.19 -1.59
CA ALA A 329 -4.42 24.91 -2.14
C ALA A 329 -3.70 24.09 -3.21
N LYS A 330 -3.50 22.78 -2.97
CA LYS A 330 -3.02 21.82 -3.97
C LYS A 330 -3.94 21.79 -5.19
N PHE A 331 -5.25 21.62 -5.00
CA PHE A 331 -6.23 21.57 -6.10
C PHE A 331 -6.23 22.84 -6.96
N VAL A 332 -6.14 24.01 -6.34
CA VAL A 332 -6.08 25.31 -7.02
C VAL A 332 -4.74 25.49 -7.75
N ALA A 333 -3.63 25.01 -7.18
CA ALA A 333 -2.31 25.05 -7.83
C ALA A 333 -2.23 24.11 -9.06
N ASP A 334 -2.71 22.87 -8.95
CA ASP A 334 -2.77 21.94 -10.09
C ASP A 334 -3.75 22.46 -11.17
N THR A 335 -4.89 23.05 -10.76
CA THR A 335 -5.82 23.70 -11.71
C THR A 335 -5.18 24.91 -12.41
N TRP A 336 -4.35 25.70 -11.73
CA TRP A 336 -3.55 26.75 -12.36
C TRP A 336 -2.54 26.18 -13.38
N ALA A 337 -1.86 25.08 -13.06
CA ALA A 337 -0.91 24.42 -13.97
C ALA A 337 -1.58 23.81 -15.20
N LEU A 338 -2.82 23.34 -15.07
CA LEU A 338 -3.69 22.90 -16.17
C LEU A 338 -4.12 24.06 -17.08
N LEU A 339 -4.37 25.24 -16.52
CA LEU A 339 -4.84 26.43 -17.24
C LEU A 339 -3.72 27.29 -17.82
N ALA A 340 -2.48 27.10 -17.36
CA ALA A 340 -1.28 27.73 -17.89
C ALA A 340 -0.87 27.14 -19.26
N PRO A 341 0.00 27.82 -20.04
CA PRO A 341 0.45 27.34 -21.35
C PRO A 341 1.09 25.95 -21.35
N VAL A 342 1.69 25.52 -20.23
CA VAL A 342 2.23 24.15 -20.05
C VAL A 342 1.13 23.07 -20.10
N SER A 343 -0.11 23.41 -19.76
CA SER A 343 -1.27 22.48 -19.73
C SER A 343 -0.94 21.15 -19.06
N ARG A 344 -0.40 21.21 -17.83
CA ARG A 344 -0.13 20.01 -17.03
C ARG A 344 -1.47 19.32 -16.69
N PRO A 345 -1.67 18.03 -17.02
CA PRO A 345 -2.92 17.33 -16.72
C PRO A 345 -3.11 17.21 -15.20
N MET A 346 -4.36 17.13 -14.74
CA MET A 346 -4.63 16.94 -13.31
C MET A 346 -4.13 15.55 -12.86
N PRO A 347 -3.54 15.44 -11.65
CA PRO A 347 -3.37 14.17 -10.96
C PRO A 347 -4.64 13.31 -11.03
N GLY A 348 -4.49 12.02 -11.31
CA GLY A 348 -5.61 11.08 -11.51
C GLY A 348 -6.18 11.01 -12.93
N THR A 349 -5.75 11.83 -13.90
CA THR A 349 -6.27 11.80 -15.29
C THR A 349 -5.32 11.21 -16.33
N ILE A 350 -4.18 10.63 -15.92
CA ILE A 350 -3.11 10.22 -16.86
C ILE A 350 -3.28 8.75 -17.25
N LEU A 351 -3.27 7.87 -16.25
CA LEU A 351 -3.36 6.42 -16.47
C LEU A 351 -4.80 5.97 -16.65
N SER A 352 -5.01 5.02 -17.56
CA SER A 352 -6.28 4.31 -17.72
C SER A 352 -6.78 3.76 -16.39
N PRO A 353 -8.02 4.03 -15.96
CA PRO A 353 -8.54 3.42 -14.75
C PRO A 353 -8.59 1.89 -14.89
N THR A 354 -9.05 1.39 -16.04
CA THR A 354 -9.29 -0.04 -16.29
C THR A 354 -8.00 -0.85 -16.49
N THR A 355 -7.01 -0.31 -17.19
CA THR A 355 -5.77 -1.05 -17.49
C THR A 355 -4.58 -0.65 -16.62
N GLY A 356 -4.61 0.54 -16.00
CA GLY A 356 -3.47 1.10 -15.26
C GLY A 356 -2.36 1.68 -16.12
N LYS A 357 -2.49 1.65 -17.45
CA LYS A 357 -1.44 2.01 -18.41
C LYS A 357 -1.68 3.40 -19.02
N PRO A 358 -0.64 4.02 -19.60
CA PRO A 358 -0.84 5.01 -20.67
C PRO A 358 -1.64 4.40 -21.83
N GLU A 359 -2.46 5.21 -22.48
CA GLU A 359 -3.28 4.83 -23.63
C GLU A 359 -3.26 5.96 -24.67
N THR A 360 -2.92 5.63 -25.92
CA THR A 360 -2.89 6.55 -27.06
C THR A 360 -4.25 7.25 -27.25
N ALA A 361 -4.22 8.52 -27.63
CA ALA A 361 -5.43 9.24 -27.99
C ALA A 361 -5.96 8.80 -29.38
N PRO A 362 -7.29 8.85 -29.65
CA PRO A 362 -7.85 8.58 -30.97
C PRO A 362 -7.26 9.48 -32.08
N THR A 363 -7.13 8.90 -33.28
CA THR A 363 -6.62 9.60 -34.45
C THR A 363 -7.63 10.59 -35.04
N ASP A 364 -8.93 10.39 -34.88
CA ASP A 364 -9.95 11.37 -35.25
C ASP A 364 -10.16 12.42 -34.16
N ASP A 365 -10.19 13.70 -34.53
CA ASP A 365 -10.32 14.81 -33.55
C ASP A 365 -11.63 14.75 -32.75
N VAL A 366 -12.69 14.16 -33.32
CA VAL A 366 -14.02 14.04 -32.71
C VAL A 366 -14.02 13.10 -31.50
N SER A 367 -13.39 11.93 -31.61
CA SER A 367 -13.21 11.00 -30.49
C SER A 367 -12.08 11.45 -29.57
N ARG A 368 -11.04 12.10 -30.11
CA ARG A 368 -9.93 12.69 -29.34
C ARG A 368 -10.44 13.75 -28.35
N ALA A 369 -11.33 14.63 -28.78
CA ALA A 369 -11.99 15.62 -27.93
C ALA A 369 -12.89 15.00 -26.84
N ARG A 370 -13.29 13.73 -26.98
CA ARG A 370 -14.24 13.05 -26.09
C ARG A 370 -13.63 11.92 -25.26
N VAL A 371 -12.30 11.77 -25.24
CA VAL A 371 -11.59 10.77 -24.42
C VAL A 371 -12.10 10.85 -22.97
N PRO A 372 -12.71 9.77 -22.42
CA PRO A 372 -13.34 9.84 -21.09
C PRO A 372 -12.34 10.13 -19.96
N ARG A 373 -11.10 9.70 -20.13
CA ARG A 373 -10.02 9.83 -19.14
C ARG A 373 -9.65 11.28 -18.83
N THR A 374 -9.62 12.14 -19.86
CA THR A 374 -9.32 13.58 -19.75
C THR A 374 -10.56 14.45 -19.54
N PHE A 375 -11.74 13.87 -19.30
CA PHE A 375 -12.95 14.64 -18.97
C PHE A 375 -12.77 15.60 -17.77
N PRO A 376 -12.05 15.26 -16.67
CA PRO A 376 -11.85 16.20 -15.57
C PRO A 376 -11.03 17.44 -15.96
N ASN A 377 -10.07 17.28 -16.88
CA ASN A 377 -9.31 18.39 -17.44
C ASN A 377 -10.20 19.29 -18.30
N ARG A 378 -11.02 18.71 -19.20
CA ARG A 378 -12.00 19.46 -20.00
C ARG A 378 -13.01 20.19 -19.12
N LEU A 379 -13.53 19.55 -18.09
CA LEU A 379 -14.45 20.13 -17.10
C LEU A 379 -13.87 21.42 -16.50
N LEU A 380 -12.64 21.38 -15.98
CA LEU A 380 -11.99 22.54 -15.35
C LEU A 380 -11.58 23.62 -16.37
N LYS A 381 -11.14 23.22 -17.58
CA LYS A 381 -10.81 24.14 -18.68
C LYS A 381 -12.04 24.83 -19.29
N SER A 382 -13.22 24.20 -19.24
CA SER A 382 -14.43 24.62 -19.98
C SER A 382 -14.93 26.03 -19.66
N GLY A 383 -14.67 26.53 -18.45
CA GLY A 383 -15.26 27.78 -17.95
C GLY A 383 -16.78 27.72 -17.71
N TRP A 384 -17.44 26.60 -18.02
CA TRP A 384 -18.89 26.43 -17.87
C TRP A 384 -19.34 26.66 -16.42
N ASN A 385 -20.45 27.35 -16.23
CA ASN A 385 -20.95 27.79 -14.92
C ASN A 385 -19.91 28.48 -14.04
N GLN A 386 -18.95 29.16 -14.68
CA GLN A 386 -17.82 29.86 -14.06
C GLN A 386 -16.91 28.93 -13.23
N ILE A 387 -16.86 27.62 -13.52
CA ILE A 387 -16.11 26.64 -12.71
C ILE A 387 -14.64 27.01 -12.53
N ARG A 388 -13.98 27.50 -13.59
CA ARG A 388 -12.63 28.06 -13.55
C ARG A 388 -12.55 29.17 -12.50
N THR A 389 -13.38 30.20 -12.63
CA THR A 389 -13.40 31.35 -11.71
C THR A 389 -13.67 30.90 -10.28
N LYS A 390 -14.67 30.05 -10.04
CA LYS A 390 -15.03 29.53 -8.72
C LYS A 390 -13.88 28.79 -8.03
N VAL A 391 -13.21 27.88 -8.74
CA VAL A 391 -12.04 27.15 -8.19
C VAL A 391 -10.93 28.13 -7.81
N ILE A 392 -10.56 29.05 -8.70
CA ILE A 392 -9.47 30.02 -8.45
C ILE A 392 -9.84 31.04 -7.35
N GLU A 393 -11.10 31.47 -7.28
CA GLU A 393 -11.63 32.40 -6.27
C GLU A 393 -11.90 31.73 -4.92
N THR A 394 -12.01 30.40 -4.85
CA THR A 394 -12.31 29.63 -3.61
C THR A 394 -11.36 30.01 -2.47
N ILE A 395 -10.07 30.18 -2.77
CA ILE A 395 -9.06 30.63 -1.82
C ILE A 395 -8.92 32.16 -1.83
N THR A 396 -8.83 32.79 -3.00
CA THR A 396 -8.37 34.19 -3.10
C THR A 396 -9.45 35.23 -2.75
N SER A 397 -10.73 34.96 -2.98
CA SER A 397 -11.80 35.97 -2.92
C SER A 397 -12.26 36.39 -1.53
N GLY A 398 -11.79 35.75 -0.46
CA GLY A 398 -12.26 35.98 0.92
C GLY A 398 -13.67 35.43 1.23
N ARG A 399 -14.53 35.21 0.23
CA ARG A 399 -15.96 34.86 0.39
C ARG A 399 -16.21 33.61 1.25
N ILE A 400 -15.35 32.60 1.12
CA ILE A 400 -15.37 31.40 1.98
C ILE A 400 -14.31 31.58 3.07
N ALA A 401 -14.75 31.64 4.32
CA ALA A 401 -13.85 31.86 5.48
C ALA A 401 -12.83 30.72 5.64
N GLN A 402 -13.30 29.47 5.58
CA GLN A 402 -12.49 28.25 5.59
C GLN A 402 -12.84 27.34 4.42
N PRO A 403 -12.12 27.42 3.29
CA PRO A 403 -12.31 26.54 2.14
C PRO A 403 -11.90 25.10 2.42
N THR A 404 -12.70 24.15 1.94
CA THR A 404 -12.42 22.70 1.99
C THR A 404 -12.70 22.06 0.63
N MET A 405 -12.22 20.82 0.42
CA MET A 405 -12.52 20.07 -0.81
C MET A 405 -14.02 19.79 -1.00
N HIS A 406 -14.86 19.94 0.03
CA HIS A 406 -16.32 19.90 -0.10
C HIS A 406 -16.88 21.07 -0.91
N ASN A 407 -16.24 22.25 -0.90
CA ASN A 407 -16.65 23.38 -1.72
C ASN A 407 -16.41 23.08 -3.21
N ILE A 408 -15.18 22.66 -3.56
CA ILE A 408 -14.80 22.21 -4.90
C ILE A 408 -15.73 21.09 -5.40
N LYS A 409 -16.00 20.10 -4.54
CA LYS A 409 -16.96 19.02 -4.81
C LYS A 409 -18.35 19.56 -5.13
N SER A 410 -18.87 20.52 -4.35
CA SER A 410 -20.21 21.10 -4.54
C SER A 410 -20.33 21.85 -5.86
N ASP A 411 -19.31 22.59 -6.28
CA ASP A 411 -19.30 23.27 -7.59
C ASP A 411 -19.29 22.26 -8.75
N ILE A 412 -18.49 21.19 -8.64
CA ILE A 412 -18.49 20.07 -9.61
C ILE A 412 -19.85 19.36 -9.64
N GLU A 413 -20.51 19.15 -8.50
CA GLU A 413 -21.87 18.60 -8.44
C GLU A 413 -22.91 19.50 -9.09
N GLY A 414 -22.80 20.82 -8.95
CA GLY A 414 -23.71 21.78 -9.58
C GLY A 414 -23.78 21.57 -11.09
N ILE A 415 -22.60 21.44 -11.73
CA ILE A 415 -22.46 21.21 -13.17
C ILE A 415 -23.20 19.94 -13.61
N PHE A 416 -23.17 18.86 -12.83
CA PHE A 416 -23.84 17.59 -13.18
C PHE A 416 -25.35 17.56 -12.90
N ARG A 417 -25.92 18.59 -12.25
CA ARG A 417 -27.39 18.70 -12.04
C ARG A 417 -28.10 19.27 -13.27
N GLU A 418 -27.40 20.08 -14.07
CA GLU A 418 -27.89 20.68 -15.30
C GLU A 418 -27.87 19.71 -16.49
N ARG A 419 -28.79 19.91 -17.45
CA ARG A 419 -29.00 18.97 -18.57
C ARG A 419 -27.89 19.01 -19.63
N ASP A 420 -27.36 20.20 -19.90
CA ASP A 420 -26.55 20.47 -21.09
C ASP A 420 -25.06 20.66 -20.78
N SER A 421 -24.67 20.80 -19.51
CA SER A 421 -23.27 20.91 -19.08
C SER A 421 -22.34 19.86 -19.69
N ILE A 422 -22.74 18.58 -19.62
CA ILE A 422 -21.95 17.47 -20.14
C ILE A 422 -21.87 17.56 -21.69
N ARG A 423 -22.95 18.03 -22.34
CA ARG A 423 -22.99 18.24 -23.79
C ARG A 423 -22.11 19.41 -24.24
N TYR A 424 -21.93 20.43 -23.40
CA TYR A 424 -20.96 21.52 -23.63
C TYR A 424 -19.53 20.99 -23.49
N ILE A 425 -19.21 20.31 -22.38
CA ILE A 425 -17.85 19.84 -22.05
C ILE A 425 -17.33 18.79 -23.04
N ASP A 426 -18.20 17.92 -23.58
CA ASP A 426 -17.85 16.95 -24.64
C ASP A 426 -18.13 17.48 -26.07
N SER A 427 -18.49 18.76 -26.22
CA SER A 427 -18.74 19.45 -27.50
C SER A 427 -19.70 18.71 -28.43
N VAL A 428 -20.90 18.43 -27.91
CA VAL A 428 -22.02 17.74 -28.59
C VAL A 428 -23.37 18.50 -28.50
N LEU A 429 -23.35 19.80 -28.19
CA LEU A 429 -24.57 20.63 -28.13
C LEU A 429 -25.37 20.66 -29.43
N THR A 430 -24.72 20.50 -30.58
CA THR A 430 -25.35 20.47 -31.91
C THR A 430 -26.05 19.15 -32.22
N VAL A 431 -25.84 18.08 -31.44
CA VAL A 431 -26.45 16.76 -31.69
C VAL A 431 -27.84 16.69 -31.04
N PRO A 432 -28.94 16.61 -31.80
CA PRO A 432 -30.28 16.46 -31.24
C PRO A 432 -30.39 15.08 -30.58
N THR A 433 -30.73 15.03 -29.29
CA THR A 433 -30.87 13.76 -28.56
C THR A 433 -32.15 13.79 -27.72
N SER A 434 -33.02 12.80 -27.93
CA SER A 434 -34.27 12.60 -27.20
C SER A 434 -34.05 11.99 -25.81
N GLY A 435 -33.21 12.64 -24.99
CA GLY A 435 -32.93 12.19 -23.62
C GLY A 435 -31.86 13.03 -22.92
N LYS A 436 -31.65 12.77 -21.62
CA LYS A 436 -30.49 13.33 -20.90
C LYS A 436 -29.21 12.65 -21.39
N TYR A 437 -28.31 13.40 -22.02
CA TYR A 437 -26.95 12.93 -22.32
C TYR A 437 -26.26 12.53 -21.00
N ARG A 438 -25.67 11.33 -20.94
CA ARG A 438 -25.12 10.77 -19.69
C ARG A 438 -23.60 10.73 -19.75
N LEU A 439 -22.95 11.30 -18.73
CA LEU A 439 -21.51 11.22 -18.53
C LEU A 439 -21.02 9.77 -18.58
N ASN A 440 -19.98 9.51 -19.37
CA ASN A 440 -19.40 8.18 -19.56
C ASN A 440 -18.97 7.55 -18.22
N PRO A 441 -19.25 6.25 -17.94
CA PRO A 441 -18.84 5.59 -16.69
C PRO A 441 -17.34 5.70 -16.38
N VAL A 442 -16.47 5.64 -17.40
CA VAL A 442 -15.02 5.80 -17.25
C VAL A 442 -14.67 7.23 -16.80
N ALA A 443 -15.33 8.25 -17.37
CA ALA A 443 -15.16 9.64 -16.94
C ALA A 443 -15.58 9.87 -15.48
N ARG A 444 -16.63 9.18 -15.01
CA ARG A 444 -17.02 9.19 -13.58
C ARG A 444 -15.93 8.63 -12.68
N ILE A 445 -15.27 7.54 -13.09
CA ILE A 445 -14.13 6.97 -12.35
C ILE A 445 -12.95 7.95 -12.36
N CYS A 446 -12.64 8.58 -13.49
CA CYS A 446 -11.55 9.56 -13.57
C CYS A 446 -11.80 10.83 -12.73
N ILE A 447 -13.05 11.29 -12.59
CA ILE A 447 -13.38 12.36 -11.62
C ILE A 447 -13.11 11.90 -10.18
N ARG A 448 -13.49 10.67 -9.81
CA ARG A 448 -13.23 10.12 -8.47
C ARG A 448 -11.73 9.95 -8.21
N LYS A 449 -10.97 9.42 -9.19
CA LYS A 449 -9.51 9.27 -9.12
C LYS A 449 -8.80 10.62 -9.03
N MET A 450 -9.26 11.64 -9.74
CA MET A 450 -8.77 13.01 -9.58
C MET A 450 -9.04 13.51 -8.15
N MET A 451 -10.29 13.50 -7.68
CA MET A 451 -10.65 14.04 -6.37
C MET A 451 -9.94 13.34 -5.20
N SER A 452 -9.68 12.03 -5.30
CA SER A 452 -8.92 11.27 -4.29
C SER A 452 -7.44 11.66 -4.17
N ARG A 453 -6.86 12.38 -5.13
CA ARG A 453 -5.51 12.95 -4.99
C ARG A 453 -5.44 14.17 -4.04
N TYR A 454 -6.58 14.64 -3.53
CA TYR A 454 -6.69 15.84 -2.69
C TYR A 454 -7.45 15.62 -1.37
N TRP A 455 -8.27 14.58 -1.24
CA TRP A 455 -8.92 14.24 0.04
C TRP A 455 -7.87 13.78 1.05
N GLU A 456 -7.73 14.52 2.15
CA GLU A 456 -6.78 14.23 3.26
C GLU A 456 -5.30 14.13 2.83
N ASN A 457 -4.99 14.53 1.59
CA ASN A 457 -3.64 14.61 1.02
C ASN A 457 -3.41 16.00 0.42
N PHE A 458 -2.38 16.68 0.91
CA PHE A 458 -1.94 18.00 0.46
C PHE A 458 -0.45 18.05 0.06
N SER A 459 0.25 16.90 0.12
CA SER A 459 1.56 16.72 -0.51
C SER A 459 1.42 16.77 -2.05
N PRO A 460 2.47 17.01 -2.85
CA PRO A 460 2.38 17.02 -4.31
C PRO A 460 2.09 15.63 -4.90
N PHE A 461 2.20 14.57 -4.10
CA PHE A 461 2.13 13.18 -4.56
C PHE A 461 0.68 12.69 -4.74
N ALA A 462 0.54 11.62 -5.50
CA ALA A 462 -0.67 10.86 -5.73
C ALA A 462 -1.22 10.17 -4.46
N LEU A 463 -0.40 10.01 -3.42
CA LEU A 463 -0.70 9.29 -2.19
C LEU A 463 -0.37 10.13 -0.95
N ASP A 464 -1.06 9.87 0.17
CA ASP A 464 -0.60 10.30 1.49
C ASP A 464 0.56 9.39 1.93
N LEU A 465 1.78 9.83 1.64
CA LEU A 465 2.99 9.07 1.95
C LEU A 465 3.22 8.89 3.47
N SER A 466 2.73 9.80 4.31
CA SER A 466 2.87 9.66 5.78
C SER A 466 1.98 8.54 6.28
N GLY A 467 0.71 8.53 5.86
CA GLY A 467 -0.19 7.41 6.13
C GLY A 467 0.33 6.10 5.53
N ALA A 468 0.97 6.13 4.35
CA ALA A 468 1.49 4.93 3.68
C ALA A 468 2.72 4.34 4.40
N VAL A 469 3.67 5.16 4.86
CA VAL A 469 4.85 4.71 5.62
C VAL A 469 4.41 4.01 6.91
N MET A 470 3.43 4.58 7.62
CA MET A 470 2.84 3.95 8.81
C MET A 470 2.29 2.56 8.51
N ARG A 471 1.57 2.38 7.38
CA ARG A 471 1.07 1.07 6.95
C ARG A 471 2.21 0.12 6.56
N GLN A 472 3.20 0.55 5.78
CA GLN A 472 4.35 -0.30 5.44
C GLN A 472 5.19 -0.69 6.67
N GLY A 473 5.21 0.12 7.73
CA GLY A 473 5.78 -0.23 9.03
C GLY A 473 5.23 -1.54 9.61
N VAL A 474 3.95 -1.88 9.35
CA VAL A 474 3.34 -3.15 9.78
C VAL A 474 3.86 -4.35 8.98
N PHE A 475 4.31 -4.14 7.73
CA PHE A 475 5.01 -5.16 6.95
C PHE A 475 6.47 -5.29 7.39
N VAL A 476 7.20 -4.17 7.45
CA VAL A 476 8.58 -4.04 7.96
C VAL A 476 8.76 -4.82 9.27
N GLU A 477 7.94 -4.51 10.26
CA GLU A 477 8.03 -5.13 11.59
C GLU A 477 7.67 -6.62 11.59
N LYS A 478 6.72 -7.06 10.75
CA LYS A 478 6.42 -8.48 10.57
C LYS A 478 7.60 -9.22 9.93
N MET A 479 8.27 -8.63 8.93
CA MET A 479 9.43 -9.25 8.28
C MET A 479 10.65 -9.32 9.21
N TYR A 480 10.84 -8.31 10.06
CA TYR A 480 11.84 -8.33 11.14
C TYR A 480 11.54 -9.43 12.16
N ARG A 481 10.32 -9.47 12.73
CA ARG A 481 9.90 -10.48 13.72
C ARG A 481 9.93 -11.92 13.19
N LEU A 482 9.84 -12.13 11.87
CA LEU A 482 9.96 -13.45 11.23
C LEU A 482 11.41 -13.94 11.08
N ASP A 483 12.36 -13.04 11.14
CA ASP A 483 13.81 -13.25 11.10
C ASP A 483 14.34 -14.25 10.05
N TRP A 484 13.81 -14.18 8.83
CA TRP A 484 14.30 -15.01 7.73
C TRP A 484 15.70 -14.62 7.24
N LEU A 485 16.22 -13.47 7.65
CA LEU A 485 17.52 -12.96 7.20
C LEU A 485 18.69 -13.71 7.88
N HIS A 486 18.57 -14.01 9.17
CA HIS A 486 19.54 -14.83 9.92
C HIS A 486 19.26 -16.34 9.84
N SER A 487 18.29 -16.77 9.03
CA SER A 487 17.98 -18.19 8.83
C SER A 487 19.08 -18.90 8.03
N PRO A 488 19.59 -20.07 8.47
CA PRO A 488 20.51 -20.87 7.67
C PRO A 488 19.88 -21.37 6.35
N SER A 489 18.56 -21.28 6.21
CA SER A 489 17.81 -21.59 4.98
C SER A 489 17.26 -20.34 4.28
N ALA A 490 17.81 -19.15 4.54
CA ALA A 490 17.34 -17.88 3.99
C ALA A 490 17.25 -17.92 2.44
N ARG A 491 18.29 -18.40 1.76
CA ARG A 491 18.34 -18.49 0.29
C ARG A 491 17.28 -19.45 -0.27
N ASP A 492 17.16 -20.66 0.29
CA ASP A 492 16.08 -21.61 -0.09
C ASP A 492 14.70 -21.01 0.16
N THR A 493 14.55 -20.23 1.23
CA THR A 493 13.30 -19.55 1.58
C THR A 493 12.95 -18.50 0.53
N MET A 494 13.95 -17.74 0.04
CA MET A 494 13.77 -16.84 -1.10
C MET A 494 13.34 -17.59 -2.37
N ASP A 495 13.91 -18.76 -2.67
CA ASP A 495 13.58 -19.51 -3.88
C ASP A 495 12.20 -20.20 -3.82
N ARG A 496 11.76 -20.64 -2.63
CA ARG A 496 10.37 -21.07 -2.40
C ARG A 496 9.39 -19.91 -2.62
N LEU A 497 9.65 -18.73 -2.05
CA LEU A 497 8.74 -17.59 -2.19
C LEU A 497 8.74 -16.96 -3.59
N ARG A 498 9.85 -17.00 -4.33
CA ARG A 498 9.91 -16.63 -5.75
C ARG A 498 9.00 -17.53 -6.59
N THR A 499 9.03 -18.84 -6.37
CA THR A 499 8.12 -19.81 -7.00
C THR A 499 6.65 -19.51 -6.66
N LYS A 500 6.36 -19.28 -5.37
CA LYS A 500 5.03 -18.95 -4.86
C LYS A 500 4.49 -17.62 -5.41
N TYR A 501 5.35 -16.64 -5.63
CA TYR A 501 5.02 -15.34 -6.21
C TYR A 501 4.69 -15.43 -7.71
N ASN A 502 5.44 -16.19 -8.51
CA ASN A 502 5.04 -16.42 -9.90
C ASN A 502 3.64 -17.08 -9.99
N ARG A 503 3.39 -18.11 -9.14
CA ARG A 503 2.06 -18.73 -9.00
C ARG A 503 0.96 -17.73 -8.59
N PHE A 504 1.27 -16.74 -7.76
CA PHE A 504 0.34 -15.67 -7.37
C PHE A 504 -0.01 -14.73 -8.54
N ILE A 505 0.98 -14.32 -9.34
CA ILE A 505 0.74 -13.54 -10.57
C ILE A 505 -0.09 -14.36 -11.58
N GLU A 506 0.19 -15.66 -11.71
CA GLU A 506 -0.59 -16.59 -12.53
C GLU A 506 -2.07 -16.72 -12.08
N ILE A 507 -2.36 -16.64 -10.78
CA ILE A 507 -3.73 -16.61 -10.25
C ILE A 507 -4.44 -15.32 -10.66
N MET A 508 -3.77 -14.17 -10.52
CA MET A 508 -4.33 -12.87 -10.94
C MET A 508 -4.53 -12.76 -12.45
N ALA A 509 -3.64 -13.36 -13.25
CA ALA A 509 -3.77 -13.44 -14.70
C ALA A 509 -4.99 -14.26 -15.14
N ALA A 510 -5.23 -15.42 -14.49
CA ALA A 510 -6.38 -16.27 -14.75
C ALA A 510 -7.70 -15.69 -14.22
N ASN A 511 -7.64 -14.89 -13.15
CA ASN A 511 -8.81 -14.33 -12.47
C ASN A 511 -8.83 -12.78 -12.49
N PRO A 512 -8.87 -12.12 -13.67
CA PRO A 512 -8.79 -10.66 -13.78
C PRO A 512 -10.00 -9.90 -13.21
N ASN A 513 -11.01 -10.63 -12.71
CA ASN A 513 -12.23 -10.14 -12.04
C ASN A 513 -12.28 -10.53 -10.54
N LYS A 514 -11.12 -10.78 -9.91
CA LYS A 514 -10.97 -11.13 -8.48
C LYS A 514 -9.81 -10.37 -7.84
N VAL A 515 -9.90 -10.19 -6.51
CA VAL A 515 -8.87 -9.62 -5.64
C VAL A 515 -8.08 -10.78 -5.03
N ALA A 516 -6.77 -10.87 -5.32
CA ALA A 516 -5.87 -11.81 -4.66
C ALA A 516 -5.16 -11.12 -3.48
N VAL A 517 -4.96 -11.84 -2.38
CA VAL A 517 -4.30 -11.32 -1.17
C VAL A 517 -3.03 -12.12 -0.89
N PRO A 518 -1.86 -11.48 -0.81
CA PRO A 518 -0.59 -12.18 -0.62
C PRO A 518 -0.45 -12.71 0.82
N THR A 519 0.26 -13.82 0.97
CA THR A 519 0.97 -14.16 2.23
C THR A 519 2.27 -13.36 2.31
N LEU A 520 2.84 -13.17 3.52
CA LEU A 520 4.03 -12.32 3.74
C LEU A 520 5.24 -12.67 2.86
N ASP A 521 5.41 -13.95 2.55
CA ASP A 521 6.46 -14.45 1.64
C ASP A 521 6.23 -14.03 0.17
N VAL A 522 4.98 -14.12 -0.30
CA VAL A 522 4.58 -13.62 -1.63
C VAL A 522 4.69 -12.10 -1.71
N ASP A 523 4.34 -11.39 -0.63
CA ASP A 523 4.38 -9.93 -0.57
C ASP A 523 5.82 -9.40 -0.57
N LEU A 524 6.75 -10.07 0.13
CA LEU A 524 8.19 -9.76 0.06
C LEU A 524 8.70 -9.84 -1.39
N ALA A 525 8.40 -10.91 -2.11
CA ALA A 525 8.78 -11.02 -3.53
C ALA A 525 8.12 -9.93 -4.39
N TRP A 526 6.84 -9.63 -4.14
CA TRP A 526 6.09 -8.65 -4.92
C TRP A 526 6.61 -7.21 -4.69
N HIS A 527 6.85 -6.82 -3.45
CA HIS A 527 7.49 -5.55 -3.08
C HIS A 527 8.90 -5.45 -3.68
N THR A 528 9.73 -6.49 -3.55
CA THR A 528 11.07 -6.54 -4.16
C THR A 528 11.00 -6.33 -5.68
N HIS A 529 9.95 -6.83 -6.34
CA HIS A 529 9.72 -6.59 -7.76
C HIS A 529 9.28 -5.16 -8.06
N GLN A 530 8.35 -4.58 -7.29
CA GLN A 530 7.86 -3.21 -7.47
C GLN A 530 8.96 -2.15 -7.31
N LEU A 531 9.96 -2.44 -6.48
CA LEU A 531 11.19 -1.65 -6.32
C LEU A 531 12.09 -1.68 -7.58
N SER A 532 11.73 -2.47 -8.59
CA SER A 532 12.20 -2.46 -9.98
C SER A 532 11.05 -2.06 -10.94
N PRO A 533 10.50 -0.83 -10.88
CA PRO A 533 9.14 -0.53 -11.34
C PRO A 533 8.91 -0.76 -12.84
N SER A 534 9.88 -0.45 -13.70
CA SER A 534 9.79 -0.75 -15.14
C SER A 534 9.79 -2.25 -15.44
N ALA A 535 10.67 -3.03 -14.80
CA ALA A 535 10.70 -4.49 -14.92
C ALA A 535 9.38 -5.13 -14.43
N TYR A 536 8.89 -4.68 -13.27
CA TYR A 536 7.60 -5.12 -12.73
C TYR A 536 6.44 -4.81 -13.68
N TYR A 537 6.38 -3.60 -14.24
CA TYR A 537 5.40 -3.21 -15.25
C TYR A 537 5.42 -4.17 -16.45
N GLN A 538 6.59 -4.39 -17.05
CA GLN A 538 6.70 -5.31 -18.20
C GLN A 538 6.32 -6.75 -17.83
N PHE A 539 6.68 -7.22 -16.63
CA PHE A 539 6.36 -8.56 -16.15
C PHE A 539 4.85 -8.78 -15.97
N VAL A 540 4.12 -7.84 -15.35
CA VAL A 540 2.68 -8.00 -15.10
C VAL A 540 1.82 -7.60 -16.30
N VAL A 541 2.22 -6.62 -17.11
CA VAL A 541 1.46 -6.21 -18.31
C VAL A 541 1.50 -7.31 -19.37
N SER A 542 2.64 -7.97 -19.57
CA SER A 542 2.76 -9.11 -20.50
C SER A 542 1.89 -10.32 -20.09
N ARG A 543 1.70 -10.55 -18.79
CA ARG A 543 0.92 -11.69 -18.25
C ARG A 543 -0.57 -11.42 -18.06
N THR A 544 -0.96 -10.18 -17.77
CA THR A 544 -2.33 -9.85 -17.35
C THR A 544 -3.03 -8.81 -18.26
N ALA A 545 -2.32 -8.31 -19.28
CA ALA A 545 -2.67 -7.15 -20.11
C ALA A 545 -2.84 -5.80 -19.34
N ARG A 546 -2.78 -5.81 -18.01
CA ARG A 546 -2.98 -4.68 -17.11
C ARG A 546 -1.71 -4.42 -16.30
N PHE A 547 -1.54 -3.18 -15.86
CA PHE A 547 -0.57 -2.87 -14.82
C PHE A 547 -1.22 -3.16 -13.47
N ILE A 548 -0.85 -4.26 -12.83
CA ILE A 548 -1.39 -4.67 -11.52
C ILE A 548 -0.84 -3.72 -10.45
N ASP A 549 -1.73 -3.21 -9.62
CA ASP A 549 -1.40 -2.27 -8.55
C ASP A 549 -1.32 -3.00 -7.20
N HIS A 550 -0.65 -2.39 -6.23
CA HIS A 550 -0.74 -2.79 -4.83
C HIS A 550 -1.59 -1.72 -4.12
N ASP A 551 -2.77 -2.11 -3.64
CA ASP A 551 -3.71 -1.18 -2.99
C ASP A 551 -3.37 -1.11 -1.50
N ASP A 552 -2.93 0.06 -1.05
CA ASP A 552 -2.44 0.28 0.31
C ASP A 552 -3.56 0.47 1.34
N LYS A 553 -4.84 0.43 0.96
CA LYS A 553 -6.00 0.57 1.86
C LYS A 553 -7.18 -0.36 1.51
N ILE A 554 -7.15 -1.60 2.00
CA ILE A 554 -8.24 -2.58 1.87
C ILE A 554 -9.01 -2.72 3.20
N ASP A 555 -10.36 -2.73 3.15
CA ASP A 555 -11.18 -2.99 4.35
C ASP A 555 -10.93 -4.39 4.93
N GLU A 556 -10.73 -4.50 6.25
CA GLU A 556 -10.43 -5.77 6.94
C GLU A 556 -11.40 -6.91 6.60
N ASN A 557 -12.69 -6.61 6.41
CA ASN A 557 -13.74 -7.58 6.09
C ASN A 557 -13.76 -7.97 4.61
N ALA A 558 -13.13 -7.18 3.74
CA ALA A 558 -12.84 -7.55 2.37
C ALA A 558 -11.58 -8.41 2.29
N LEU A 559 -10.50 -7.97 2.95
CA LEU A 559 -9.19 -8.63 2.97
C LEU A 559 -9.31 -10.12 3.38
N ASP A 560 -9.99 -10.40 4.49
CA ASP A 560 -10.22 -11.77 4.99
C ASP A 560 -10.93 -12.68 3.95
N ARG A 561 -11.99 -12.20 3.31
CA ARG A 561 -12.73 -12.96 2.29
C ARG A 561 -11.93 -13.16 0.99
N HIS A 562 -11.07 -12.20 0.65
CA HIS A 562 -10.20 -12.31 -0.51
C HIS A 562 -8.99 -13.23 -0.25
N PHE A 563 -8.49 -13.28 0.99
CA PHE A 563 -7.51 -14.26 1.43
C PHE A 563 -8.07 -15.69 1.46
N GLU A 564 -9.31 -15.88 1.92
CA GLU A 564 -10.01 -17.17 1.83
C GLU A 564 -10.12 -17.65 0.37
N TRP A 565 -10.53 -16.78 -0.56
CA TRP A 565 -10.61 -17.12 -1.98
C TRP A 565 -9.23 -17.45 -2.57
N THR A 566 -8.20 -16.63 -2.28
CA THR A 566 -6.82 -16.86 -2.78
C THR A 566 -6.28 -18.19 -2.27
N SER A 567 -6.51 -18.50 -0.99
CA SER A 567 -6.11 -19.76 -0.36
C SER A 567 -6.76 -20.98 -1.00
N LYS A 568 -8.03 -20.87 -1.40
CA LYS A 568 -8.75 -21.93 -2.13
C LYS A 568 -8.18 -22.14 -3.52
N GLU A 569 -8.07 -21.05 -4.29
CA GLU A 569 -7.64 -21.06 -5.69
C GLU A 569 -6.24 -21.66 -5.85
N TYR A 570 -5.32 -21.30 -4.96
CA TYR A 570 -3.97 -21.85 -4.92
C TYR A 570 -3.97 -23.36 -4.62
N GLN A 571 -4.74 -23.82 -3.63
CA GLN A 571 -4.85 -25.25 -3.28
C GLN A 571 -5.50 -26.09 -4.39
N ASP A 572 -6.52 -25.57 -5.08
CA ASP A 572 -7.14 -26.28 -6.21
C ASP A 572 -6.23 -26.34 -7.44
N ARG A 573 -5.39 -25.32 -7.68
CA ARG A 573 -4.51 -25.23 -8.85
C ARG A 573 -3.16 -25.92 -8.68
N TYR A 574 -2.58 -25.89 -7.49
CA TYR A 574 -1.21 -26.36 -7.24
C TYR A 574 -1.10 -27.54 -6.27
N GLY A 575 -2.18 -27.94 -5.57
CA GLY A 575 -2.17 -29.08 -4.65
C GLY A 575 -1.41 -28.86 -3.34
N GLU A 576 -1.01 -27.62 -3.05
CA GLU A 576 -0.21 -27.21 -1.90
C GLU A 576 -0.98 -26.18 -1.05
N VAL A 577 -0.76 -26.13 0.27
CA VAL A 577 -1.40 -25.13 1.14
C VAL A 577 -0.86 -23.73 0.85
N TYR A 578 -1.73 -22.71 0.81
CA TYR A 578 -1.27 -21.34 0.51
C TYR A 578 -0.61 -20.64 1.71
N SER A 579 -1.08 -20.96 2.92
CA SER A 579 -0.50 -20.47 4.19
C SER A 579 -0.22 -21.67 5.07
N GLU A 580 1.07 -21.94 5.26
CA GLU A 580 1.61 -23.03 6.07
C GLU A 580 1.47 -22.74 7.57
N CYS A 581 1.39 -21.46 7.95
CA CYS A 581 1.20 -21.01 9.33
C CYS A 581 0.04 -21.76 10.02
N THR A 582 0.31 -22.26 11.23
CA THR A 582 -0.63 -23.03 12.07
C THR A 582 -1.36 -22.18 13.12
N CYS A 583 -1.36 -20.85 12.97
CA CYS A 583 -2.13 -19.96 13.83
C CYS A 583 -3.64 -20.25 13.74
N TRP A 584 -4.37 -19.90 14.80
CA TRP A 584 -5.80 -20.17 14.92
C TRP A 584 -6.60 -19.65 13.72
N TYR A 585 -6.18 -18.52 13.13
CA TYR A 585 -6.78 -17.90 11.96
C TYR A 585 -6.55 -18.75 10.70
N CYS A 586 -5.30 -19.11 10.38
CA CYS A 586 -4.99 -19.92 9.20
C CYS A 586 -5.57 -21.34 9.27
N GLU A 587 -5.62 -21.95 10.45
CA GLU A 587 -6.37 -23.20 10.68
C GLU A 587 -7.87 -23.03 10.43
N SER A 588 -8.46 -21.89 10.83
CA SER A 588 -9.86 -21.58 10.59
C SER A 588 -10.16 -21.41 9.10
N ILE A 589 -9.30 -20.67 8.38
CA ILE A 589 -9.40 -20.51 6.91
C ILE A 589 -9.27 -21.86 6.21
N ARG A 590 -8.21 -22.65 6.46
CA ARG A 590 -8.07 -24.01 5.88
C ARG A 590 -9.29 -24.90 6.20
N SER A 591 -9.91 -24.71 7.37
CA SER A 591 -11.15 -25.42 7.74
C SER A 591 -12.40 -24.99 6.95
N THR A 592 -12.51 -23.74 6.47
CA THR A 592 -13.67 -23.32 5.63
C THR A 592 -13.63 -23.93 4.24
N LEU A 593 -12.45 -24.01 3.62
CA LEU A 593 -12.25 -24.46 2.23
C LEU A 593 -12.78 -25.88 1.96
N ILE A 594 -12.76 -26.73 3.00
CA ILE A 594 -13.21 -28.11 2.91
C ILE A 594 -14.75 -28.18 2.86
N ASN A 595 -15.24 -28.38 1.62
CA ASN A 595 -16.64 -28.63 1.25
C ASN A 595 -17.21 -29.88 1.97
N PRO A 596 -18.29 -29.75 2.77
CA PRO A 596 -18.92 -30.88 3.47
C PRO A 596 -19.40 -32.02 2.55
N MET A 597 -19.96 -31.72 1.38
CA MET A 597 -20.47 -32.75 0.46
C MET A 597 -19.33 -33.51 -0.21
N GLY A 598 -18.28 -32.78 -0.64
CA GLY A 598 -17.06 -33.41 -1.18
C GLY A 598 -16.33 -34.27 -0.15
N LYS A 599 -16.42 -33.94 1.14
CA LYS A 599 -15.92 -34.77 2.24
C LYS A 599 -16.70 -36.08 2.38
N ILE A 600 -18.04 -36.01 2.37
CA ILE A 600 -18.91 -37.20 2.52
C ILE A 600 -18.65 -38.23 1.40
N LEU A 601 -18.28 -37.77 0.21
CA LEU A 601 -17.94 -38.62 -0.94
C LEU A 601 -16.45 -39.03 -1.03
N GLY A 602 -15.56 -38.52 -0.17
CA GLY A 602 -14.11 -38.78 -0.24
C GLY A 602 -13.35 -38.05 -1.35
N ILE A 603 -14.00 -37.09 -2.03
CA ILE A 603 -13.50 -36.39 -3.23
C ILE A 603 -12.92 -35.00 -2.90
N SER A 604 -13.00 -34.51 -1.65
CA SER A 604 -12.51 -33.18 -1.29
C SER A 604 -10.98 -33.04 -1.40
N ASN A 605 -10.51 -32.47 -2.51
CA ASN A 605 -9.09 -32.17 -2.75
C ASN A 605 -8.49 -31.32 -1.62
N GLN A 606 -9.17 -30.23 -1.24
CA GLN A 606 -8.81 -29.34 -0.13
C GLN A 606 -8.59 -30.09 1.21
N GLU A 607 -9.34 -31.18 1.48
CA GLU A 607 -9.12 -31.98 2.69
C GLU A 607 -7.90 -32.89 2.56
N LYS A 608 -7.65 -33.46 1.38
CA LYS A 608 -6.45 -34.26 1.10
C LYS A 608 -5.17 -33.42 1.22
N VAL A 609 -5.16 -32.22 0.64
CA VAL A 609 -4.04 -31.28 0.73
C VAL A 609 -3.80 -30.85 2.19
N SER A 610 -4.85 -30.41 2.90
CA SER A 610 -4.68 -29.97 4.29
C SER A 610 -4.31 -31.10 5.25
N GLU A 611 -4.81 -32.32 5.08
CA GLU A 611 -4.41 -33.45 5.93
C GLU A 611 -3.00 -33.96 5.57
N SER A 612 -2.59 -33.91 4.30
CA SER A 612 -1.21 -34.22 3.86
C SER A 612 -0.20 -33.29 4.54
N PHE A 613 -0.47 -31.98 4.55
CA PHE A 613 0.38 -30.97 5.20
C PHE A 613 0.57 -31.20 6.72
N HIS A 614 -0.44 -31.73 7.41
CA HIS A 614 -0.31 -32.11 8.82
C HIS A 614 0.31 -33.51 9.01
N ALA A 615 0.10 -34.44 8.09
CA ALA A 615 0.60 -35.82 8.18
C ALA A 615 2.09 -35.95 7.82
N SER A 616 2.60 -35.11 6.91
CA SER A 616 4.03 -35.03 6.55
C SER A 616 4.92 -34.48 7.68
N GLY A 617 4.32 -33.92 8.73
CA GLY A 617 5.02 -33.22 9.79
C GLY A 617 5.35 -31.75 9.48
N ALA A 618 5.22 -31.30 8.23
CA ALA A 618 5.54 -29.93 7.82
C ALA A 618 4.82 -28.87 8.69
N ALA A 619 3.54 -29.07 8.99
CA ALA A 619 2.79 -28.18 9.90
C ALA A 619 3.45 -27.94 11.27
N LYS A 620 4.27 -28.88 11.79
CA LYS A 620 4.98 -28.70 13.08
C LYS A 620 6.14 -27.70 12.97
N LEU A 621 6.69 -27.54 11.77
CA LEU A 621 7.78 -26.61 11.47
C LEU A 621 7.28 -25.18 11.24
N CYS A 622 5.95 -24.99 11.20
CA CYS A 622 5.30 -23.74 10.84
C CYS A 622 4.45 -23.13 12.00
N PRO A 623 5.02 -22.87 13.19
CA PRO A 623 4.34 -22.20 14.29
C PRO A 623 4.01 -20.73 13.96
N PRO A 624 3.05 -20.10 14.68
CA PRO A 624 2.63 -18.71 14.44
C PRO A 624 3.75 -17.67 14.50
N SER A 625 4.83 -17.95 15.23
CA SER A 625 5.93 -17.03 15.53
C SER A 625 6.96 -16.87 14.41
N ASN A 626 7.12 -17.83 13.48
CA ASN A 626 8.16 -17.79 12.43
C ASN A 626 7.60 -17.91 10.99
N SER A 627 6.27 -18.01 10.84
CA SER A 627 5.64 -18.49 9.61
C SER A 627 4.86 -17.44 8.84
N ALA A 628 4.99 -17.46 7.51
CA ALA A 628 4.21 -16.63 6.61
C ALA A 628 2.70 -16.90 6.72
N HIS A 629 1.96 -15.95 7.29
CA HIS A 629 0.50 -15.85 7.18
C HIS A 629 0.09 -14.74 6.20
N ILE A 630 -1.19 -14.37 6.21
CA ILE A 630 -1.75 -13.23 5.46
C ILE A 630 -0.91 -11.95 5.65
N SER A 631 -0.55 -11.29 4.54
CA SER A 631 -0.08 -9.90 4.61
C SER A 631 -1.28 -8.98 4.75
N SER A 632 -1.20 -8.08 5.73
CA SER A 632 -2.33 -7.27 6.19
C SER A 632 -1.92 -5.84 6.51
N HIS A 633 -0.77 -5.40 6.01
CA HIS A 633 -0.23 -4.06 6.27
C HIS A 633 -1.11 -2.95 5.65
N ASN A 634 -1.84 -3.29 4.58
CA ASN A 634 -2.87 -2.47 3.95
C ASN A 634 -4.26 -2.61 4.58
N SER A 635 -4.41 -3.40 5.66
CA SER A 635 -5.69 -3.61 6.34
C SER A 635 -6.11 -2.34 7.09
N VAL A 636 -7.23 -1.77 6.67
CA VAL A 636 -7.85 -0.58 7.26
C VAL A 636 -9.32 -0.86 7.54
N LYS A 637 -9.98 0.08 8.21
CA LYS A 637 -11.41 0.00 8.52
C LYS A 637 -12.18 1.17 7.93
N ALA A 638 -13.36 0.90 7.37
CA ALA A 638 -14.23 1.93 6.82
C ALA A 638 -14.69 2.93 7.91
N HIS A 639 -14.14 4.15 7.90
CA HIS A 639 -14.53 5.21 8.81
C HIS A 639 -15.79 5.93 8.32
N HIS A 640 -16.74 6.09 9.23
CA HIS A 640 -18.02 6.76 9.01
C HIS A 640 -18.04 8.05 9.80
N ASP A 641 -18.36 9.17 9.15
CA ASP A 641 -18.66 10.43 9.84
C ASP A 641 -19.77 10.19 10.90
N PRO A 642 -19.48 10.38 12.21
CA PRO A 642 -20.45 10.15 13.27
C PRO A 642 -21.62 11.14 13.26
N MET A 643 -21.47 12.32 12.65
CA MET A 643 -22.53 13.33 12.51
C MET A 643 -23.43 13.05 11.30
N ALA A 644 -22.91 12.37 10.26
CA ALA A 644 -23.72 11.98 9.12
C ALA A 644 -24.83 10.97 9.54
N PRO A 645 -26.08 11.14 9.07
CA PRO A 645 -27.18 10.22 9.38
C PRO A 645 -26.85 8.75 9.08
N THR A 646 -27.38 7.84 9.90
CA THR A 646 -27.19 6.38 9.73
C THR A 646 -27.83 5.90 8.44
N SER A 647 -27.02 5.84 7.38
CA SER A 647 -27.44 5.38 6.07
C SER A 647 -27.67 3.86 6.04
N LEU A 648 -28.48 3.41 5.08
CA LEU A 648 -28.67 1.98 4.79
C LEU A 648 -27.32 1.27 4.58
N SER A 649 -26.36 1.93 3.93
CA SER A 649 -25.01 1.40 3.72
C SER A 649 -24.26 1.14 5.05
N ARG A 650 -24.37 2.06 6.03
CA ARG A 650 -23.77 1.88 7.36
C ARG A 650 -24.38 0.70 8.12
N MET A 651 -25.70 0.48 7.99
CA MET A 651 -26.39 -0.66 8.61
C MET A 651 -25.97 -1.99 7.96
N VAL A 652 -25.98 -2.06 6.62
CA VAL A 652 -25.56 -3.25 5.86
C VAL A 652 -24.11 -3.62 6.17
N GLN A 653 -23.18 -2.66 6.25
CA GLN A 653 -21.78 -2.93 6.60
C GLN A 653 -21.62 -3.50 8.02
N ARG A 654 -22.33 -2.94 9.02
CA ARG A 654 -22.32 -3.50 10.39
C ARG A 654 -22.84 -4.94 10.43
N GLN A 655 -23.93 -5.21 9.72
CA GLN A 655 -24.51 -6.56 9.63
C GLN A 655 -23.57 -7.54 8.91
N MET A 656 -22.90 -7.13 7.83
CA MET A 656 -21.90 -7.95 7.13
C MET A 656 -20.69 -8.28 8.01
N ALA A 657 -20.16 -7.32 8.77
CA ALA A 657 -19.06 -7.56 9.71
C ALA A 657 -19.45 -8.54 10.83
N GLU A 658 -20.67 -8.41 11.37
CA GLU A 658 -21.18 -9.35 12.38
C GLU A 658 -21.37 -10.78 11.83
N LEU A 659 -21.88 -10.90 10.59
CA LEU A 659 -22.00 -12.18 9.89
C LEU A 659 -20.63 -12.81 9.61
N GLN A 660 -19.64 -12.01 9.18
CA GLN A 660 -18.28 -12.51 8.93
C GLN A 660 -17.61 -12.97 10.24
N ARG A 661 -17.78 -12.25 11.35
CA ARG A 661 -17.33 -12.68 12.68
C ARG A 661 -17.96 -14.02 13.07
N LYS A 662 -19.29 -14.15 13.00
CA LYS A 662 -20.03 -15.40 13.27
C LYS A 662 -19.59 -16.57 12.37
N ARG A 663 -19.22 -16.28 11.11
CA ARG A 663 -18.68 -17.27 10.17
C ARG A 663 -17.29 -17.76 10.57
N LEU A 664 -16.39 -16.84 10.94
CA LEU A 664 -15.05 -17.17 11.45
C LEU A 664 -15.14 -17.91 12.81
N ASP A 665 -16.12 -17.56 13.64
CA ASP A 665 -16.40 -18.27 14.91
C ASP A 665 -16.69 -19.75 14.69
N ALA A 666 -17.62 -20.03 13.76
CA ALA A 666 -17.97 -21.39 13.36
C ALA A 666 -16.80 -22.12 12.67
N ALA A 667 -15.98 -21.41 11.90
CA ALA A 667 -14.80 -21.97 11.24
C ALA A 667 -13.74 -22.44 12.26
N TYR A 668 -13.46 -21.65 13.30
CA TYR A 668 -12.56 -22.02 14.39
C TYR A 668 -13.10 -23.23 15.17
N ALA A 669 -14.38 -23.23 15.55
CA ALA A 669 -14.99 -24.37 16.23
C ALA A 669 -14.98 -25.66 15.37
N LYS A 670 -15.14 -25.53 14.05
CA LYS A 670 -14.99 -26.62 13.06
C LYS A 670 -13.53 -27.10 12.99
N ALA A 671 -12.56 -26.19 13.05
CA ALA A 671 -11.13 -26.52 13.05
C ALA A 671 -10.72 -27.26 14.35
N GLN A 672 -11.08 -26.75 15.53
CA GLN A 672 -10.80 -27.41 16.82
C GLN A 672 -11.35 -28.83 16.87
N LYS A 673 -12.60 -29.03 16.44
CA LYS A 673 -13.24 -30.37 16.35
C LYS A 673 -12.58 -31.32 15.33
N ARG A 674 -11.79 -30.81 14.39
CA ARG A 674 -11.00 -31.62 13.44
C ARG A 674 -9.63 -31.98 14.01
N ALA A 675 -8.92 -31.00 14.56
CA ALA A 675 -7.63 -31.20 15.20
C ALA A 675 -7.74 -32.22 16.34
N ALA A 676 -8.74 -32.07 17.23
CA ALA A 676 -8.97 -33.00 18.34
C ALA A 676 -9.23 -34.45 17.87
N LYS A 677 -9.96 -34.64 16.76
CA LYS A 677 -10.17 -35.96 16.12
C LYS A 677 -8.90 -36.59 15.51
N LYS A 678 -7.79 -35.85 15.48
CA LYS A 678 -6.47 -36.28 15.00
C LYS A 678 -5.38 -36.11 16.07
N GLY A 679 -5.74 -35.98 17.35
CA GLY A 679 -4.78 -35.80 18.45
C GLY A 679 -4.02 -34.47 18.43
N ARG A 680 -4.49 -33.48 17.65
CA ARG A 680 -3.89 -32.15 17.51
C ARG A 680 -4.65 -31.10 18.32
N THR A 681 -3.92 -30.14 18.86
CA THR A 681 -4.46 -28.88 19.40
C THR A 681 -4.40 -27.79 18.33
N ILE A 682 -5.11 -26.68 18.55
CA ILE A 682 -5.00 -25.44 17.77
C ILE A 682 -4.74 -24.31 18.77
N PRO A 683 -3.89 -23.31 18.45
CA PRO A 683 -3.66 -22.16 19.33
C PRO A 683 -4.96 -21.48 19.81
N PRO A 684 -4.94 -20.84 21.00
CA PRO A 684 -6.02 -19.97 21.42
C PRO A 684 -6.18 -18.80 20.44
N ARG A 685 -7.38 -18.20 20.41
CA ARG A 685 -7.61 -17.00 19.57
C ARG A 685 -6.98 -15.73 20.11
N LYS A 686 -6.69 -15.72 21.41
CA LYS A 686 -6.28 -14.53 22.15
C LYS A 686 -4.81 -14.30 21.86
N ASP A 687 -4.56 -13.27 21.06
CA ASP A 687 -3.24 -12.89 20.56
C ASP A 687 -2.96 -11.44 20.97
N TYR A 688 -1.70 -11.09 21.15
CA TYR A 688 -1.28 -9.79 21.67
C TYR A 688 -0.12 -9.21 20.85
N TYR A 689 -0.33 -8.02 20.32
CA TYR A 689 0.71 -7.23 19.68
C TYR A 689 1.24 -6.20 20.68
N ASP A 690 2.49 -6.37 21.11
CA ASP A 690 3.20 -5.36 21.89
C ASP A 690 3.62 -4.20 20.98
N HIS A 691 3.23 -2.98 21.37
CA HIS A 691 3.56 -1.70 20.74
C HIS A 691 4.31 -0.86 21.76
N TRP A 692 5.63 -0.76 21.65
CA TRP A 692 6.50 0.01 22.56
C TRP A 692 6.26 -0.22 24.06
N GLY A 693 5.97 -1.45 24.47
CA GLY A 693 5.75 -1.85 25.86
C GLY A 693 4.28 -1.95 26.29
N TYR A 694 3.30 -1.66 25.41
CA TYR A 694 1.88 -1.87 25.69
C TYR A 694 1.27 -2.96 24.79
N PRO A 695 0.71 -4.05 25.36
CA PRO A 695 0.13 -5.14 24.58
C PRO A 695 -1.33 -4.89 24.19
N PHE A 696 -1.58 -4.66 22.90
CA PHE A 696 -2.91 -4.60 22.30
C PHE A 696 -3.44 -6.00 21.98
N ALA A 697 -4.68 -6.32 22.38
CA ALA A 697 -5.32 -7.60 22.07
C ALA A 697 -5.85 -7.63 20.61
N VAL A 698 -5.35 -8.56 19.79
CA VAL A 698 -5.62 -8.61 18.34
C VAL A 698 -6.62 -9.73 18.01
N TYR A 699 -7.61 -9.46 17.16
CA TYR A 699 -8.63 -10.43 16.75
C TYR A 699 -8.22 -11.31 15.55
N GLY A 700 -6.91 -11.54 15.36
CA GLY A 700 -6.34 -12.36 14.29
C GLY A 700 -5.59 -11.58 13.22
N ALA A 701 -4.81 -12.30 12.41
CA ALA A 701 -3.77 -11.75 11.55
C ALA A 701 -4.24 -10.80 10.42
N PHE A 702 -5.54 -10.78 10.10
CA PHE A 702 -6.16 -9.93 9.08
C PHE A 702 -6.59 -8.54 9.58
N ALA A 703 -6.66 -8.34 10.90
CA ALA A 703 -7.19 -7.11 11.51
C ALA A 703 -6.34 -5.87 11.15
N TYR A 704 -6.98 -4.71 11.10
CA TYR A 704 -6.26 -3.44 10.97
C TYR A 704 -5.40 -3.15 12.21
N ALA A 705 -4.35 -2.35 12.03
CA ALA A 705 -3.51 -1.87 13.13
C ALA A 705 -4.32 -0.96 14.07
N MET A 706 -4.85 -1.56 15.14
CA MET A 706 -5.69 -0.89 16.13
C MET A 706 -4.92 -0.18 17.25
N TRP A 707 -3.59 -0.31 17.23
CA TRP A 707 -2.67 0.31 18.19
C TRP A 707 -2.41 1.79 17.91
N TRP A 708 -2.60 2.23 16.67
CA TRP A 708 -2.49 3.63 16.31
C TRP A 708 -3.56 4.50 16.98
N THR A 709 -3.16 5.69 17.43
CA THR A 709 -4.00 6.65 18.13
C THR A 709 -4.63 7.65 17.17
N PRO A 710 -5.97 7.70 17.06
CA PRO A 710 -6.65 8.72 16.26
C PRO A 710 -6.27 10.13 16.71
N GLY A 711 -5.97 11.00 15.74
CA GLY A 711 -5.72 12.42 16.00
C GLY A 711 -4.26 12.83 16.22
N MET A 712 -3.25 11.94 16.11
CA MET A 712 -1.84 12.35 16.22
C MET A 712 -1.15 12.77 14.90
N TYR A 713 -1.68 12.29 13.77
CA TYR A 713 -0.96 12.11 12.50
C TYR A 713 -0.99 13.30 11.54
N TYR A 714 0.15 13.61 10.93
CA TYR A 714 0.31 14.62 9.87
C TYR A 714 -0.65 14.45 8.67
N GLY A 715 -0.72 13.25 8.08
CA GLY A 715 -1.57 12.94 6.93
C GLY A 715 -3.02 12.61 7.32
N ALA A 716 -3.61 11.65 6.60
CA ALA A 716 -4.82 10.97 7.01
C ALA A 716 -4.52 10.01 8.19
N TYR A 717 -5.54 9.63 8.97
CA TYR A 717 -5.34 8.59 9.99
C TYR A 717 -4.99 7.24 9.31
N PRO A 718 -3.84 6.59 9.62
CA PRO A 718 -3.33 5.50 8.80
C PRO A 718 -4.20 4.23 8.76
N GLY A 719 -4.95 3.96 9.84
CA GLY A 719 -5.77 2.75 10.00
C GLY A 719 -7.19 2.84 9.42
N TYR A 720 -7.57 3.95 8.79
CA TYR A 720 -8.91 4.14 8.23
C TYR A 720 -8.90 4.52 6.74
N ILE A 721 -10.03 4.20 6.11
CA ILE A 721 -10.43 4.73 4.80
C ILE A 721 -11.81 5.39 4.90
N ALA A 722 -11.98 6.54 4.26
CA ALA A 722 -13.25 7.25 4.18
C ALA A 722 -14.34 6.39 3.53
N ALA A 723 -15.40 6.06 4.28
CA ALA A 723 -16.49 5.23 3.76
C ALA A 723 -17.22 5.94 2.61
N CYS A 724 -17.19 5.36 1.42
CA CYS A 724 -17.85 5.90 0.22
C CYS A 724 -19.38 5.83 0.31
N GLY A 725 -20.01 6.90 0.82
CA GLY A 725 -21.46 7.07 0.90
C GLY A 725 -21.90 8.49 0.57
N GLY A 726 -23.19 8.72 0.34
CA GLY A 726 -23.70 10.08 0.17
C GLY A 726 -23.62 10.85 1.49
N GLY A 727 -22.72 11.84 1.58
CA GLY A 727 -22.62 12.76 2.72
C GLY A 727 -21.37 12.63 3.60
N SER A 728 -20.47 11.66 3.37
CA SER A 728 -19.21 11.54 4.13
C SER A 728 -18.07 12.41 3.56
N THR A 729 -17.08 12.74 4.41
CA THR A 729 -15.74 13.15 3.97
C THR A 729 -15.19 12.13 2.97
N GLY A 730 -14.50 12.57 1.92
CA GLY A 730 -13.99 11.67 0.87
C GLY A 730 -15.06 11.13 -0.10
N ALA A 731 -16.35 11.39 0.13
CA ALA A 731 -17.39 10.90 -0.76
C ALA A 731 -17.31 11.51 -2.17
N CYS A 732 -17.52 10.65 -3.18
CA CYS A 732 -17.67 11.01 -4.59
C CYS A 732 -18.69 12.15 -4.81
N ALA A 733 -18.48 12.97 -5.85
CA ALA A 733 -19.47 13.96 -6.28
C ALA A 733 -20.77 13.27 -6.77
N ASN A 734 -21.92 13.73 -6.29
CA ASN A 734 -23.23 13.30 -6.81
C ASN A 734 -23.31 13.50 -8.34
N GLY A 735 -24.04 12.62 -9.02
CA GLY A 735 -24.00 12.50 -10.49
C GLY A 735 -22.88 11.57 -11.00
N THR A 736 -21.77 11.41 -10.27
CA THR A 736 -20.78 10.34 -10.55
C THR A 736 -21.18 8.99 -9.94
N CYS A 737 -22.04 9.00 -8.92
CA CYS A 737 -22.61 7.81 -8.28
C CYS A 737 -23.86 7.32 -9.04
N GLY A 738 -23.99 6.00 -9.19
CA GLY A 738 -25.14 5.33 -9.79
C GLY A 738 -24.96 3.81 -9.75
N GLY A 739 -26.06 3.05 -9.82
CA GLY A 739 -26.14 1.62 -9.47
C GLY A 739 -25.31 0.62 -10.29
N GLY A 740 -24.40 1.06 -11.16
CA GLY A 740 -23.42 0.22 -11.85
C GLY A 740 -21.95 0.54 -11.53
N VAL A 741 -21.68 1.49 -10.62
CA VAL A 741 -20.30 1.86 -10.21
C VAL A 741 -20.25 2.03 -8.69
N ALA A 742 -19.98 0.92 -8.00
CA ALA A 742 -20.13 0.75 -6.57
C ALA A 742 -19.25 1.67 -5.68
N ALA A 743 -19.56 1.65 -4.38
CA ALA A 743 -18.70 2.20 -3.33
C ALA A 743 -17.36 1.44 -3.28
N GLY A 744 -16.26 2.16 -3.00
CA GLY A 744 -14.90 1.61 -3.01
C GLY A 744 -14.08 1.91 -4.27
N ALA A 745 -14.72 2.30 -5.39
CA ALA A 745 -14.04 2.70 -6.64
C ALA A 745 -13.39 4.11 -6.58
N CYS A 746 -12.76 4.42 -5.44
CA CYS A 746 -11.73 5.45 -5.26
C CYS A 746 -10.34 4.81 -5.04
N GLY A 747 -10.29 3.56 -4.57
CA GLY A 747 -9.11 2.70 -4.77
C GLY A 747 -8.89 2.45 -6.26
N THR A 748 -7.66 2.14 -6.65
CA THR A 748 -7.28 1.99 -8.05
C THR A 748 -7.86 0.69 -8.63
N PRO A 749 -8.38 0.68 -9.88
CA PRO A 749 -8.81 -0.56 -10.54
C PRO A 749 -7.61 -1.40 -11.04
N GLY A 750 -6.70 -1.73 -10.13
CA GLY A 750 -5.54 -2.61 -10.30
C GLY A 750 -5.76 -3.94 -9.61
N VAL A 751 -6.19 -3.91 -8.35
CA VAL A 751 -6.70 -5.09 -7.65
C VAL A 751 -8.20 -5.27 -7.99
N SER A 752 -8.48 -5.43 -9.28
CA SER A 752 -9.75 -5.89 -9.86
C SER A 752 -11.07 -5.27 -9.34
N THR A 753 -11.15 -3.94 -9.27
CA THR A 753 -12.38 -3.26 -8.81
C THR A 753 -13.47 -3.13 -9.88
N TYR A 754 -14.10 -4.24 -10.27
CA TYR A 754 -15.48 -4.24 -10.78
C TYR A 754 -16.40 -4.95 -9.76
N PRO A 755 -16.94 -4.23 -8.76
CA PRO A 755 -17.80 -4.84 -7.75
C PRO A 755 -19.19 -5.12 -8.33
N VAL A 756 -19.33 -6.27 -9.01
CA VAL A 756 -20.62 -6.84 -9.40
C VAL A 756 -21.28 -7.43 -8.14
N CYS A 757 -21.80 -6.54 -7.30
CA CYS A 757 -22.74 -6.93 -6.25
C CYS A 757 -24.06 -7.30 -6.93
N TRP A 758 -24.32 -8.60 -7.01
CA TRP A 758 -25.60 -9.13 -7.42
C TRP A 758 -26.68 -8.65 -6.46
N VAL A 759 -27.58 -7.78 -6.93
CA VAL A 759 -28.89 -7.62 -6.33
C VAL A 759 -29.71 -8.81 -6.80
N TYR A 760 -29.96 -9.77 -5.90
CA TYR A 760 -31.01 -10.75 -6.13
C TYR A 760 -32.37 -10.02 -6.13
N ALA A 761 -33.23 -10.44 -7.04
CA ALA A 761 -34.67 -10.18 -6.97
C ALA A 761 -35.33 -11.16 -5.98
#